data_AF-A0ABD3PSW1-F1
#
_entry.id   AF-A0ABD3PSW1-F1
#
_cell.length_a   1.000
_cell.length_b   1.000
_cell.length_c   1.000
_cell.angle_alpha   90.00
_cell.angle_beta   90.00
_cell.angle_gamma   90.00
#
_symmetry.space_group_name_H-M   'P 1'
#
loop_
_entity.id
_entity.type
_entity.pdbx_description
1 polymer ?
#
loop_
_entity_poly.entity_id
_entity_poly.type
_entity_poly.pdbx_seq_one_letter_code
_entity_poly.pdbx_strand_id
1 'polypeptide(L)'
;MLFTRLSSLHCRGRHRAALRHLSSKAAPGTSRFHVPSRGRQQLLMGCVSYDPAVNDIWIGIQSYLNRAMAAGGSDPFDFCLFTNYPAQVRALLDGHIDVAWNGPIAHVMAERGVQTSDSLLSLGMRDVDRDFRSVLVTRTSRSIRSVQQLQDRLVLAGSWDSPQANVVPLYWLTVLEGVQPRIVEYNVDVGKHGDTAAGEVMLLKELCAMAHSGPEEGADGAVLSKMMWDRALEGRLEGVDPTLLSEHYDIMADAKIPAFDHCQFDAVYNPDKIELLEDFTSALMQMDMNDPEQQRLMCLEGINKEWVPPRQEGYDIVRKAMDVGMGASSSNHKPATNLFTVKSSFLLNQRGAHTFHRQSQQLRSFSSNASGTQSLSRPKTIAVIGAGVAGLQTTRALQSHGFQVKCFDANSKVGGLWNSNYANFGVQVPKQLYEVQDFPMTEAEEGEYPSAVQVQRYLERMVKEFRLQDSIQLNTFVESVDQKEDGTWEVSIKQLHSDGSTSTQERHSFDYLVSATGLYSNRDAFLPSDIDGTDKYQGQILHSSQFSDVSIAKGQRVIVVGGGKSAIDCAVEAHRAGAAHVTLLSRKAHWPTPRKIAGVIPFQYVFLSRFGTALVSAHRGVYPDEGTGKAVSLFRTFGWPIVGGAFYAVEALFRLQLGLFGDRSPKADVVDDFYGEI
;
A
#
# COMPACT_ATOMS: atom_id res chain seq x y z
N MET A 1 -36.41 31.71 52.57
CA MET A 1 -35.29 31.23 53.41
C MET A 1 -34.28 30.54 52.49
N LEU A 2 -32.96 30.64 52.65
CA LEU A 2 -32.16 31.59 53.45
C LEU A 2 -30.74 31.70 52.84
N PHE A 3 -30.24 32.93 52.67
CA PHE A 3 -28.86 33.39 52.97
C PHE A 3 -27.58 32.70 52.39
N THR A 4 -26.90 33.47 51.51
CA THR A 4 -25.47 33.93 51.59
C THR A 4 -24.29 32.95 51.41
N ARG A 5 -23.04 33.36 51.08
CA ARG A 5 -22.31 34.65 50.86
C ARG A 5 -21.30 34.41 49.70
N LEU A 6 -20.96 35.34 48.78
CA LEU A 6 -20.07 36.53 48.90
C LEU A 6 -18.65 36.22 49.44
N SER A 7 -17.51 36.76 48.94
CA SER A 7 -17.23 37.65 47.78
C SER A 7 -15.70 37.94 47.67
N SER A 8 -15.28 38.79 46.70
CA SER A 8 -13.92 39.38 46.50
C SER A 8 -12.90 38.46 45.77
N LEU A 9 -11.87 38.97 45.08
CA LEU A 9 -11.32 40.34 44.97
C LEU A 9 -11.43 40.98 43.56
N HIS A 10 -10.82 42.16 43.38
CA HIS A 10 -11.13 43.08 42.27
C HIS A 10 -9.89 43.82 41.70
N CYS A 11 -9.82 43.93 40.36
CA CYS A 11 -9.28 45.07 39.59
C CYS A 11 -7.76 45.19 39.28
N ARG A 12 -7.53 45.89 38.15
CA ARG A 12 -6.29 46.45 37.55
C ARG A 12 -5.42 45.48 36.72
N GLY A 13 -4.85 45.86 35.58
CA GLY A 13 -4.79 47.19 34.92
C GLY A 13 -4.92 47.17 33.39
N ARG A 14 -5.09 48.35 32.77
CA ARG A 14 -5.22 48.54 31.30
C ARG A 14 -3.98 49.20 30.70
N HIS A 15 -3.54 48.75 29.52
CA HIS A 15 -2.78 49.53 28.51
C HIS A 15 -2.71 48.69 27.22
N ARG A 16 -2.83 49.20 25.98
CA ARG A 16 -3.14 50.55 25.41
C ARG A 16 -4.20 50.41 24.30
N ALA A 17 -4.67 51.53 23.74
CA ALA A 17 -5.60 51.58 22.61
C ALA A 17 -5.16 52.64 21.57
N ALA A 18 -5.97 52.81 20.51
CA ALA A 18 -5.72 53.56 19.26
C ALA A 18 -4.93 52.74 18.21
N LEU A 19 -5.21 52.86 16.90
CA LEU A 19 -5.99 53.88 16.17
C LEU A 19 -7.27 53.33 15.49
N ARG A 20 -8.20 54.25 15.14
CA ARG A 20 -9.38 54.04 14.27
C ARG A 20 -9.45 55.17 13.23
N HIS A 21 -10.21 54.91 12.15
CA HIS A 21 -10.51 55.79 10.98
C HIS A 21 -9.35 55.89 9.97
N LEU A 22 -9.57 55.54 8.70
CA LEU A 22 -10.58 56.11 7.80
C LEU A 22 -11.50 55.09 7.11
N SER A 23 -12.63 55.55 6.59
CA SER A 23 -13.58 54.79 5.78
C SER A 23 -14.18 55.68 4.69
N SER A 24 -14.16 55.24 3.43
CA SER A 24 -15.09 55.74 2.41
C SER A 24 -15.23 54.77 1.23
N LYS A 25 -16.48 54.53 0.82
CA LYS A 25 -16.92 54.03 -0.51
C LYS A 25 -16.46 52.61 -0.90
N ALA A 26 -17.38 51.66 -0.74
CA ALA A 26 -17.36 50.39 -1.46
C ALA A 26 -18.14 50.50 -2.79
N ALA A 27 -17.84 49.62 -3.73
CA ALA A 27 -18.71 49.24 -4.86
C ALA A 27 -18.80 47.70 -4.89
N PRO A 28 -19.94 47.10 -5.29
CA PRO A 28 -20.17 45.67 -5.11
C PRO A 28 -19.47 44.82 -6.20
N GLY A 29 -18.77 43.77 -5.77
CA GLY A 29 -18.14 42.81 -6.70
C GLY A 29 -17.73 41.51 -6.00
N THR A 30 -18.47 40.44 -6.29
CA THR A 30 -18.12 39.00 -6.09
C THR A 30 -17.30 38.62 -4.85
N SER A 31 -17.93 37.98 -3.88
CA SER A 31 -17.26 37.37 -2.72
C SER A 31 -16.35 36.21 -3.13
N ARG A 32 -15.08 36.50 -3.39
CA ARG A 32 -14.02 35.48 -3.35
C ARG A 32 -13.81 35.04 -1.90
N PHE A 33 -13.61 33.75 -1.66
CA PHE A 33 -13.20 33.25 -0.35
C PHE A 33 -11.85 33.88 0.02
N HIS A 34 -11.83 34.63 1.14
CA HIS A 34 -10.62 35.28 1.63
C HIS A 34 -10.01 34.42 2.73
N VAL A 35 -9.17 33.46 2.33
CA VAL A 35 -8.31 32.71 3.27
C VAL A 35 -7.32 33.72 3.90
N PRO A 36 -7.28 33.89 5.23
CA PRO A 36 -6.44 34.91 5.84
C PRO A 36 -4.96 34.52 5.77
N SER A 37 -4.20 35.18 4.89
CA SER A 37 -2.75 35.00 4.79
C SER A 37 -2.01 35.70 5.95
N ARG A 38 -2.02 35.07 7.12
CA ARG A 38 -0.82 35.07 7.97
C ARG A 38 0.08 33.95 7.47
N GLY A 39 1.39 34.20 7.41
CA GLY A 39 2.35 33.15 7.08
C GLY A 39 2.21 32.03 8.08
N ARG A 40 1.80 30.86 7.60
CA ARG A 40 1.71 29.61 8.37
C ARG A 40 2.28 28.52 7.49
N GLN A 41 3.35 27.86 7.93
CA GLN A 41 4.02 26.81 7.17
C GLN A 41 3.76 25.47 7.83
N GLN A 42 2.91 24.67 7.19
CA GLN A 42 2.66 23.29 7.57
C GLN A 42 3.97 22.47 7.46
N LEU A 43 4.24 21.59 8.42
CA LEU A 43 5.24 20.54 8.24
C LEU A 43 4.62 19.37 7.47
N LEU A 44 5.31 18.89 6.44
CA LEU A 44 4.93 17.67 5.72
C LEU A 44 6.00 16.59 5.91
N MET A 45 5.60 15.44 6.43
CA MET A 45 6.47 14.28 6.63
C MET A 45 6.26 13.20 5.55
N GLY A 46 7.33 12.58 5.06
CA GLY A 46 7.27 11.33 4.32
C GLY A 46 7.42 10.11 5.23
N CYS A 47 6.57 9.09 5.03
CA CYS A 47 6.77 7.74 5.56
C CYS A 47 6.48 6.68 4.49
N VAL A 48 7.21 5.56 4.51
CA VAL A 48 7.04 4.47 3.53
C VAL A 48 5.87 3.58 3.94
N SER A 49 4.91 3.37 3.03
CA SER A 49 3.81 2.42 3.23
C SER A 49 4.31 0.99 3.00
N TYR A 50 4.88 0.40 4.05
CA TYR A 50 5.30 -1.00 4.04
C TYR A 50 4.16 -1.96 4.44
N ASP A 51 3.31 -1.56 5.39
CA ASP A 51 2.14 -2.30 5.91
C ASP A 51 0.90 -1.38 5.97
N PRO A 52 -0.35 -1.89 5.85
CA PRO A 52 -1.56 -1.08 6.00
C PRO A 52 -1.65 -0.27 7.31
N ALA A 53 -1.16 -0.82 8.43
CA ALA A 53 -1.21 -0.17 9.74
C ALA A 53 -0.38 1.13 9.81
N VAL A 54 0.59 1.32 8.90
CA VAL A 54 1.37 2.57 8.79
C VAL A 54 0.45 3.78 8.66
N ASN A 55 -0.63 3.68 7.89
CA ASN A 55 -1.62 4.75 7.75
C ASN A 55 -2.25 5.13 9.10
N ASP A 56 -2.70 4.13 9.85
CA ASP A 56 -3.45 4.33 11.10
C ASP A 56 -2.54 4.84 12.23
N ILE A 57 -1.27 4.40 12.23
CA ILE A 57 -0.22 4.94 13.11
C ILE A 57 -0.02 6.43 12.86
N TRP A 58 0.24 6.83 11.61
CA TRP A 58 0.57 8.23 11.32
C TRP A 58 -0.63 9.17 11.41
N ILE A 59 -1.86 8.73 11.14
CA ILE A 59 -3.08 9.49 11.48
C ILE A 59 -3.18 9.73 13.00
N GLY A 60 -2.86 8.71 13.81
CA GLY A 60 -2.87 8.82 15.26
C GLY A 60 -1.78 9.75 15.79
N ILE A 61 -0.53 9.59 15.34
CA ILE A 61 0.60 10.44 15.71
C ILE A 61 0.36 11.88 15.22
N GLN A 62 -0.13 12.09 13.99
CA GLN A 62 -0.58 13.40 13.48
C GLN A 62 -1.63 14.03 14.40
N SER A 63 -2.60 13.24 14.85
CA SER A 63 -3.66 13.70 15.75
C SER A 63 -3.15 14.10 17.14
N TYR A 64 -2.04 13.51 17.61
CA TYR A 64 -1.35 13.92 18.84
C TYR A 64 -0.47 15.17 18.60
N LEU A 65 0.42 15.14 17.61
CA LEU A 65 1.38 16.22 17.31
C LEU A 65 0.66 17.54 17.04
N ASN A 66 -0.45 17.52 16.28
CA ASN A 66 -1.26 18.71 16.03
C ASN A 66 -1.85 19.32 17.31
N ARG A 67 -2.09 18.54 18.37
CA ARG A 67 -2.57 19.07 19.67
C ARG A 67 -1.40 19.64 20.49
N ALA A 68 -0.26 18.95 20.50
CA ALA A 68 0.94 19.38 21.21
C ALA A 68 1.54 20.67 20.60
N MET A 69 1.79 20.70 19.29
CA MET A 69 2.35 21.86 18.59
C MET A 69 1.39 23.07 18.62
N ALA A 70 0.08 22.86 18.50
CA ALA A 70 -0.88 23.95 18.63
C ALA A 70 -0.93 24.58 20.04
N ALA A 71 -0.43 23.90 21.08
CA ALA A 71 -0.27 24.49 22.41
C ALA A 71 0.95 25.45 22.50
N GLY A 72 1.99 25.23 21.69
CA GLY A 72 3.07 26.20 21.45
C GLY A 72 2.63 27.41 20.62
N GLY A 73 1.56 27.24 19.82
CA GLY A 73 1.01 28.24 18.90
C GLY A 73 1.38 28.01 17.43
N SER A 74 2.14 26.94 17.18
CA SER A 74 2.76 26.53 15.93
C SER A 74 1.73 26.07 14.88
N ASP A 75 2.23 25.70 13.72
CA ASP A 75 1.42 25.29 12.56
C ASP A 75 1.20 23.78 12.51
N PRO A 76 0.17 23.29 11.79
CA PRO A 76 -0.15 21.88 11.77
C PRO A 76 0.94 21.01 11.14
N PHE A 77 0.94 19.75 11.57
CA PHE A 77 1.71 18.65 11.01
C PHE A 77 0.85 17.81 10.06
N ASP A 78 1.44 17.38 8.95
CA ASP A 78 0.84 16.49 7.95
C ASP A 78 1.82 15.41 7.50
N PHE A 79 1.32 14.37 6.85
CA PHE A 79 2.17 13.31 6.29
C PHE A 79 1.69 12.82 4.92
N CYS A 80 2.61 12.21 4.16
CA CYS A 80 2.31 11.57 2.89
C CYS A 80 3.05 10.24 2.74
N LEU A 81 2.38 9.27 2.12
CA LEU A 81 2.87 7.90 1.96
C LEU A 81 3.74 7.74 0.70
N PHE A 82 4.92 7.15 0.87
CA PHE A 82 5.81 6.75 -0.22
C PHE A 82 5.76 5.22 -0.44
N THR A 83 6.00 4.78 -1.68
CA THR A 83 6.02 3.35 -2.03
C THR A 83 7.34 2.65 -1.69
N ASN A 84 8.43 3.41 -1.52
CA ASN A 84 9.77 2.93 -1.22
C ASN A 84 10.63 4.08 -0.66
N TYR A 85 11.72 3.73 0.02
CA TYR A 85 12.64 4.68 0.64
C TYR A 85 13.41 5.56 -0.35
N PRO A 86 13.92 5.06 -1.50
CA PRO A 86 14.59 5.91 -2.48
C PRO A 86 13.74 7.09 -2.98
N ALA A 87 12.42 6.89 -3.15
CA ALA A 87 11.49 7.97 -3.51
C ALA A 87 11.31 8.99 -2.38
N GLN A 88 11.22 8.52 -1.13
CA GLN A 88 11.11 9.37 0.06
C GLN A 88 12.37 10.22 0.30
N VAL A 89 13.55 9.59 0.28
CA VAL A 89 14.84 10.28 0.45
C VAL A 89 15.05 11.32 -0.65
N ARG A 90 14.67 10.98 -1.89
CA ARG A 90 14.68 11.96 -2.99
C ARG A 90 13.74 13.14 -2.72
N ALA A 91 12.51 12.89 -2.27
CA ALA A 91 11.56 13.94 -1.94
C ALA A 91 12.05 14.83 -0.78
N LEU A 92 12.78 14.28 0.19
CA LEU A 92 13.40 15.06 1.26
C LEU A 92 14.51 15.97 0.72
N LEU A 93 15.42 15.43 -0.09
CA LEU A 93 16.55 16.16 -0.69
C LEU A 93 16.11 17.22 -1.71
N ASP A 94 15.05 16.94 -2.48
CA ASP A 94 14.42 17.88 -3.42
C ASP A 94 13.48 18.89 -2.71
N GLY A 95 13.36 18.85 -1.38
CA GLY A 95 12.57 19.80 -0.56
C GLY A 95 11.05 19.70 -0.79
N HIS A 96 10.55 18.52 -1.13
CA HIS A 96 9.12 18.22 -1.32
C HIS A 96 8.44 17.73 -0.02
N ILE A 97 9.24 17.22 0.93
CA ILE A 97 8.86 16.94 2.32
C ILE A 97 9.89 17.59 3.24
N ASP A 98 9.50 17.91 4.47
CA ASP A 98 10.36 18.56 5.47
C ASP A 98 11.06 17.55 6.38
N VAL A 99 10.37 16.44 6.68
CA VAL A 99 10.81 15.36 7.56
C VAL A 99 10.60 14.03 6.84
N ALA A 100 11.46 13.05 7.06
CA ALA A 100 11.31 11.69 6.56
C ALA A 100 11.51 10.68 7.71
N TRP A 101 10.58 9.73 7.86
CA TRP A 101 10.77 8.56 8.72
C TRP A 101 11.59 7.53 7.95
N ASN A 102 12.89 7.43 8.25
CA ASN A 102 13.89 6.70 7.47
C ASN A 102 14.41 5.46 8.20
N GLY A 103 14.40 4.29 7.54
CA GLY A 103 15.21 3.14 7.93
C GLY A 103 16.71 3.32 7.63
N PRO A 104 17.59 2.38 8.05
CA PRO A 104 19.05 2.60 8.09
C PRO A 104 19.72 3.03 6.79
N ILE A 105 19.39 2.34 5.69
CA ILE A 105 19.94 2.67 4.36
C ILE A 105 19.34 3.97 3.83
N ALA A 106 18.08 4.29 4.18
CA ALA A 106 17.44 5.55 3.79
C ALA A 106 18.09 6.76 4.47
N HIS A 107 18.38 6.64 5.77
CA HIS A 107 19.14 7.65 6.51
C HIS A 107 20.53 7.88 5.90
N VAL A 108 21.29 6.81 5.66
CA VAL A 108 22.62 6.90 5.04
C VAL A 108 22.57 7.41 3.58
N MET A 109 21.48 7.17 2.85
CA MET A 109 21.25 7.79 1.54
C MET A 109 20.98 9.30 1.66
N ALA A 110 20.26 9.75 2.70
CA ALA A 110 20.03 11.18 2.95
C ALA A 110 21.33 11.89 3.38
N GLU A 111 22.11 11.28 4.28
CA GLU A 111 23.44 11.74 4.73
C GLU A 111 24.40 11.95 3.53
N ARG A 112 24.37 11.04 2.55
CA ARG A 112 25.17 11.13 1.31
C ARG A 112 24.59 12.08 0.26
N GLY A 113 23.32 12.45 0.37
CA GLY A 113 22.62 13.31 -0.59
C GLY A 113 22.72 14.80 -0.29
N VAL A 114 22.98 15.19 0.96
CA VAL A 114 23.14 16.58 1.38
C VAL A 114 24.53 17.14 1.03
N GLN A 115 24.65 18.47 0.91
CA GLN A 115 25.90 19.13 0.49
C GLN A 115 27.00 19.14 1.57
N THR A 116 26.61 19.07 2.84
CA THR A 116 27.48 18.93 4.01
C THR A 116 26.78 18.04 5.03
N SER A 117 27.54 17.36 5.90
CA SER A 117 27.00 16.60 7.05
C SER A 117 25.98 17.42 7.85
N ASP A 118 26.34 18.67 8.12
CA ASP A 118 25.62 19.61 8.99
C ASP A 118 24.30 20.11 8.33
N SER A 119 24.04 19.72 7.09
CA SER A 119 22.79 20.01 6.36
C SER A 119 21.70 18.94 6.57
N LEU A 120 21.99 17.81 7.24
CA LEU A 120 20.99 16.85 7.67
C LEU A 120 20.80 16.93 9.20
N LEU A 121 19.55 17.07 9.62
CA LEU A 121 19.12 17.08 11.01
C LEU A 121 18.37 15.78 11.31
N SER A 122 18.96 14.85 12.04
CA SER A 122 18.18 13.77 12.64
C SER A 122 17.44 14.31 13.87
N LEU A 123 16.17 13.92 14.08
CA LEU A 123 15.27 14.52 15.07
C LEU A 123 14.94 13.58 16.24
N GLY A 124 14.82 12.27 15.98
CA GLY A 124 14.45 11.29 17.01
C GLY A 124 14.27 9.87 16.46
N MET A 125 14.28 8.89 17.35
CA MET A 125 14.12 7.46 17.04
C MET A 125 13.39 6.73 18.17
N ARG A 126 12.91 5.50 17.96
CA ARG A 126 12.25 4.70 19.01
C ARG A 126 13.29 4.12 19.97
N ASP A 127 12.91 3.84 21.22
CA ASP A 127 13.80 3.14 22.15
C ASP A 127 14.23 1.73 21.65
N VAL A 128 13.43 1.13 20.76
CA VAL A 128 13.70 -0.16 20.09
C VAL A 128 14.56 -0.08 18.84
N ASP A 129 14.70 1.10 18.21
CA ASP A 129 15.58 1.26 17.04
C ASP A 129 17.04 1.23 17.46
N ARG A 130 17.33 1.68 18.69
CA ARG A 130 18.68 1.68 19.24
C ARG A 130 19.21 0.27 19.44
N ASP A 131 20.45 0.07 19.03
CA ASP A 131 21.18 -1.17 19.26
C ASP A 131 20.43 -2.40 18.70
N PHE A 132 19.87 -2.25 17.50
CA PHE A 132 19.31 -3.35 16.71
C PHE A 132 20.37 -4.44 16.46
N ARG A 133 19.93 -5.70 16.30
CA ARG A 133 20.81 -6.88 16.20
C ARG A 133 20.31 -7.86 15.13
N SER A 134 21.23 -8.26 14.26
CA SER A 134 21.11 -9.46 13.44
C SER A 134 21.66 -10.69 14.19
N VAL A 135 21.23 -11.87 13.77
CA VAL A 135 21.80 -13.17 14.16
C VAL A 135 22.22 -13.95 12.93
N LEU A 136 23.23 -14.79 13.12
CA LEU A 136 23.56 -15.91 12.26
C LEU A 136 23.07 -17.18 12.97
N VAL A 137 22.09 -17.87 12.40
CA VAL A 137 21.65 -19.18 12.87
C VAL A 137 22.34 -20.28 12.05
N THR A 138 22.65 -21.42 12.67
CA THR A 138 23.32 -22.55 12.00
C THR A 138 22.63 -23.86 12.31
N ARG A 139 22.73 -24.83 11.38
CA ARG A 139 22.03 -26.10 11.52
C ARG A 139 22.70 -27.01 12.55
N THR A 140 21.95 -27.43 13.57
CA THR A 140 22.44 -28.22 14.71
C THR A 140 23.12 -29.53 14.26
N SER A 141 22.52 -30.22 13.28
CA SER A 141 23.07 -31.46 12.70
C SER A 141 24.46 -31.30 12.07
N ARG A 142 24.80 -30.11 11.58
CA ARG A 142 26.09 -29.84 10.91
C ARG A 142 27.24 -29.59 11.88
N SER A 143 26.96 -29.43 13.19
CA SER A 143 27.96 -29.17 14.24
C SER A 143 28.91 -28.00 13.91
N ILE A 144 28.38 -26.94 13.32
CA ILE A 144 29.12 -25.72 12.96
C ILE A 144 29.42 -24.93 14.24
N ARG A 145 30.70 -24.71 14.53
CA ARG A 145 31.19 -24.12 15.79
C ARG A 145 32.07 -22.88 15.61
N SER A 146 32.61 -22.63 14.42
CA SER A 146 33.28 -21.34 14.11
C SER A 146 32.86 -20.81 12.76
N VAL A 147 32.80 -19.48 12.62
CA VAL A 147 32.24 -18.79 11.45
C VAL A 147 32.95 -19.22 10.15
N GLN A 148 34.25 -19.48 10.25
CA GLN A 148 35.10 -19.95 9.14
C GLN A 148 34.69 -21.33 8.59
N GLN A 149 33.89 -22.11 9.31
CA GLN A 149 33.32 -23.38 8.81
C GLN A 149 32.16 -23.17 7.83
N LEU A 150 31.66 -21.94 7.65
CA LEU A 150 30.68 -21.57 6.62
C LEU A 150 31.29 -21.29 5.24
N GLN A 151 32.61 -21.38 5.08
CA GLN A 151 33.27 -21.28 3.78
C GLN A 151 32.64 -22.28 2.79
N ASP A 152 32.26 -21.80 1.60
CA ASP A 152 31.58 -22.53 0.51
C ASP A 152 30.21 -23.16 0.87
N ARG A 153 29.72 -23.04 2.12
CA ARG A 153 28.45 -23.60 2.60
C ARG A 153 27.24 -22.76 2.21
N LEU A 154 26.05 -23.36 2.23
CA LEU A 154 24.81 -22.64 1.91
C LEU A 154 24.33 -21.82 3.10
N VAL A 155 24.30 -20.49 2.95
CA VAL A 155 23.73 -19.54 3.92
C VAL A 155 22.59 -18.77 3.27
N LEU A 156 21.42 -18.75 3.91
CA LEU A 156 20.27 -17.97 3.44
C LEU A 156 20.33 -16.52 3.97
N ALA A 157 19.85 -15.56 3.19
CA ALA A 157 19.72 -14.15 3.58
C ALA A 157 18.35 -13.60 3.17
N GLY A 158 17.90 -12.51 3.82
CA GLY A 158 16.74 -11.74 3.39
C GLY A 158 17.03 -10.92 2.12
N SER A 159 16.12 -9.99 1.81
CA SER A 159 16.24 -9.09 0.66
C SER A 159 17.58 -8.36 0.62
N TRP A 160 18.19 -8.21 -0.55
CA TRP A 160 19.53 -7.60 -0.74
C TRP A 160 19.63 -6.18 -0.20
N ASP A 161 18.51 -5.47 -0.09
CA ASP A 161 18.40 -4.12 0.46
C ASP A 161 18.09 -4.08 1.97
N SER A 162 18.02 -5.23 2.66
CA SER A 162 17.74 -5.30 4.10
C SER A 162 19.00 -5.07 4.95
N PRO A 163 19.04 -4.05 5.83
CA PRO A 163 20.12 -3.88 6.80
C PRO A 163 20.26 -5.10 7.73
N GLN A 164 19.15 -5.55 8.31
CA GLN A 164 19.09 -6.60 9.32
C GLN A 164 19.28 -8.01 8.79
N ALA A 165 18.88 -8.30 7.55
CA ALA A 165 18.84 -9.66 7.01
C ALA A 165 19.78 -9.90 5.83
N ASN A 166 20.51 -8.87 5.36
CA ASN A 166 21.49 -9.03 4.29
C ASN A 166 22.71 -8.10 4.50
N VAL A 167 22.54 -6.79 4.34
CA VAL A 167 23.64 -5.82 4.17
C VAL A 167 24.62 -5.81 5.34
N VAL A 168 24.17 -5.66 6.60
CA VAL A 168 25.07 -5.67 7.77
C VAL A 168 25.62 -7.06 8.08
N PRO A 169 24.81 -8.15 8.20
CA PRO A 169 25.35 -9.46 8.56
C PRO A 169 26.24 -10.08 7.47
N LEU A 170 25.95 -9.88 6.17
CA LEU A 170 26.81 -10.37 5.11
C LEU A 170 28.08 -9.52 4.94
N TYR A 171 28.04 -8.21 5.18
CA TYR A 171 29.27 -7.40 5.26
C TYR A 171 30.19 -7.90 6.39
N TRP A 172 29.65 -8.17 7.58
CA TRP A 172 30.43 -8.77 8.66
C TRP A 172 31.01 -10.14 8.26
N LEU A 173 30.18 -11.04 7.75
CA LEU A 173 30.59 -12.41 7.40
C LEU A 173 31.65 -12.46 6.28
N THR A 174 31.47 -11.65 5.23
CA THR A 174 32.30 -11.71 4.01
C THR A 174 33.51 -10.78 4.02
N VAL A 175 33.43 -9.64 4.70
CA VAL A 175 34.48 -8.60 4.71
C VAL A 175 35.25 -8.56 6.03
N LEU A 176 34.57 -8.71 7.17
CA LEU A 176 35.22 -8.62 8.49
C LEU A 176 35.77 -9.97 8.98
N GLU A 177 35.00 -11.05 8.84
CA GLU A 177 35.44 -12.43 9.15
C GLU A 177 36.14 -13.11 7.96
N GLY A 178 36.01 -12.54 6.74
CA GLY A 178 36.66 -13.02 5.53
C GLY A 178 36.13 -14.33 4.95
N VAL A 179 34.91 -14.75 5.31
CA VAL A 179 34.32 -16.04 4.94
C VAL A 179 33.42 -15.88 3.71
N GLN A 180 33.58 -16.72 2.71
CA GLN A 180 32.83 -16.67 1.45
C GLN A 180 31.86 -17.87 1.35
N PRO A 181 30.65 -17.80 1.94
CA PRO A 181 29.61 -18.79 1.76
C PRO A 181 28.93 -18.66 0.39
N ARG A 182 28.14 -19.68 0.03
CA ARG A 182 27.13 -19.60 -1.03
C ARG A 182 25.87 -18.94 -0.47
N ILE A 183 25.58 -17.72 -0.90
CA ILE A 183 24.36 -16.98 -0.49
C ILE A 183 23.16 -17.36 -1.38
N VAL A 184 21.97 -17.44 -0.77
CA VAL A 184 20.66 -17.41 -1.44
C VAL A 184 19.79 -16.35 -0.77
N GLU A 185 19.24 -15.42 -1.55
CA GLU A 185 18.57 -14.20 -1.07
C GLU A 185 17.06 -14.26 -1.28
N TYR A 186 16.28 -14.05 -0.23
CA TYR A 186 14.81 -14.00 -0.27
C TYR A 186 14.33 -12.58 -0.56
N ASN A 187 14.53 -12.17 -1.81
CA ASN A 187 14.24 -10.83 -2.32
C ASN A 187 12.73 -10.56 -2.43
N VAL A 188 12.17 -9.95 -1.39
CA VAL A 188 10.78 -9.47 -1.31
C VAL A 188 10.76 -7.98 -0.93
N ASP A 189 9.79 -7.21 -1.41
CA ASP A 189 9.57 -5.81 -1.00
C ASP A 189 10.76 -4.85 -1.23
N VAL A 190 11.65 -5.18 -2.17
CA VAL A 190 12.87 -4.41 -2.49
C VAL A 190 12.55 -2.93 -2.75
N GLY A 191 13.29 -2.05 -2.08
CA GLY A 191 13.03 -0.61 -1.97
C GLY A 191 12.39 -0.20 -0.63
N LYS A 192 11.83 -1.15 0.13
CA LYS A 192 11.40 -0.95 1.53
C LYS A 192 12.49 -1.35 2.55
N HIS A 193 13.71 -1.63 2.10
CA HIS A 193 14.88 -1.95 2.94
C HIS A 193 14.63 -3.09 3.95
N GLY A 194 13.78 -4.06 3.57
CA GLY A 194 13.41 -5.20 4.40
C GLY A 194 12.46 -4.91 5.56
N ASP A 195 11.86 -3.72 5.68
CA ASP A 195 11.01 -3.35 6.83
C ASP A 195 9.70 -4.15 6.94
N THR A 196 9.23 -4.76 5.85
CA THR A 196 8.11 -5.73 5.93
C THR A 196 8.51 -7.06 6.57
N ALA A 197 9.81 -7.30 6.78
CA ALA A 197 10.43 -8.57 7.16
C ALA A 197 10.00 -9.76 6.28
N ALA A 198 9.38 -9.54 5.13
CA ALA A 198 8.80 -10.60 4.30
C ALA A 198 9.87 -11.56 3.75
N GLY A 199 11.06 -11.05 3.42
CA GLY A 199 12.22 -11.88 3.07
C GLY A 199 12.71 -12.76 4.24
N GLU A 200 12.67 -12.26 5.48
CA GLU A 200 13.00 -13.04 6.68
C GLU A 200 11.95 -14.13 6.94
N VAL A 201 10.66 -13.85 6.74
CA VAL A 201 9.58 -14.84 6.85
C VAL A 201 9.71 -15.93 5.79
N MET A 202 10.01 -15.57 4.53
CA MET A 202 10.22 -16.56 3.45
C MET A 202 11.45 -17.44 3.71
N LEU A 203 12.55 -16.85 4.19
CA LEU A 203 13.75 -17.56 4.64
C LEU A 203 13.44 -18.54 5.78
N LEU A 204 12.67 -18.12 6.80
CA LEU A 204 12.28 -18.98 7.92
C LEU A 204 11.39 -20.15 7.47
N LYS A 205 10.49 -19.92 6.51
CA LYS A 205 9.68 -20.98 5.88
C LYS A 205 10.54 -21.99 5.13
N GLU A 206 11.55 -21.53 4.41
CA GLU A 206 12.50 -22.44 3.73
C GLU A 206 13.31 -23.27 4.75
N LEU A 207 13.76 -22.68 5.86
CA LEU A 207 14.43 -23.44 6.93
C LEU A 207 13.52 -24.54 7.50
N CYS A 208 12.22 -24.29 7.64
CA CYS A 208 11.24 -25.32 8.02
C CYS A 208 11.06 -26.40 6.93
N ALA A 209 11.00 -26.04 5.64
CA ALA A 209 10.89 -27.01 4.55
C ALA A 209 12.16 -27.89 4.43
N MET A 210 13.33 -27.29 4.56
CA MET A 210 14.63 -27.97 4.58
C MET A 210 14.80 -28.88 5.81
N ALA A 211 14.25 -28.50 6.97
CA ALA A 211 14.26 -29.34 8.16
C ALA A 211 13.51 -30.67 7.93
N HIS A 212 12.33 -30.64 7.30
CA HIS A 212 11.56 -31.84 6.94
C HIS A 212 12.30 -32.80 6.00
N SER A 213 13.21 -32.29 5.15
CA SER A 213 13.92 -33.08 4.13
C SER A 213 15.02 -34.00 4.71
N GLY A 214 15.22 -33.99 6.03
CA GLY A 214 16.18 -34.85 6.73
C GLY A 214 17.51 -34.16 7.05
N PRO A 215 18.37 -34.79 7.87
CA PRO A 215 19.43 -34.10 8.61
C PRO A 215 20.60 -33.59 7.75
N GLU A 216 20.74 -34.04 6.51
CA GLU A 216 21.84 -33.67 5.61
C GLU A 216 21.46 -32.80 4.40
N GLU A 217 20.17 -32.69 4.05
CA GLU A 217 19.70 -31.85 2.93
C GLU A 217 19.12 -30.53 3.46
N GLY A 218 19.62 -29.39 2.97
CA GLY A 218 19.20 -28.05 3.42
C GLY A 218 20.36 -27.10 3.69
N ALA A 219 20.02 -25.85 4.03
CA ALA A 219 20.97 -24.80 4.35
C ALA A 219 21.78 -25.11 5.62
N ASP A 220 23.04 -24.67 5.62
CA ASP A 220 23.96 -24.83 6.75
C ASP A 220 23.77 -23.71 7.80
N GLY A 221 23.25 -22.55 7.36
CA GLY A 221 22.85 -21.46 8.23
C GLY A 221 22.02 -20.38 7.52
N ALA A 222 21.68 -19.32 8.24
CA ALA A 222 20.95 -18.18 7.72
C ALA A 222 21.21 -16.90 8.52
N VAL A 223 21.05 -15.73 7.89
CA VAL A 223 21.15 -14.42 8.54
C VAL A 223 19.82 -13.67 8.51
N LEU A 224 19.42 -13.13 9.66
CA LEU A 224 18.14 -12.44 9.89
C LEU A 224 18.21 -11.55 11.15
N SER A 225 17.17 -10.78 11.44
CA SER A 225 17.07 -10.03 12.71
C SER A 225 16.85 -10.97 13.91
N LYS A 226 17.39 -10.59 15.08
CA LYS A 226 17.08 -11.25 16.36
C LYS A 226 15.57 -11.22 16.65
N MET A 227 14.92 -10.11 16.31
CA MET A 227 13.47 -9.91 16.46
C MET A 227 12.65 -10.95 15.69
N MET A 228 12.96 -11.21 14.42
CA MET A 228 12.20 -12.17 13.61
C MET A 228 12.51 -13.61 14.00
N TRP A 229 13.73 -13.92 14.42
CA TRP A 229 14.05 -15.22 15.02
C TRP A 229 13.25 -15.47 16.31
N ASP A 230 13.17 -14.49 17.21
CA ASP A 230 12.41 -14.63 18.46
C ASP A 230 10.90 -14.78 18.17
N ARG A 231 10.35 -13.95 17.28
CA ARG A 231 8.95 -14.07 16.81
C ARG A 231 8.65 -15.43 16.18
N ALA A 232 9.62 -16.05 15.49
CA ALA A 232 9.49 -17.38 14.94
C ALA A 232 9.35 -18.44 16.05
N LEU A 233 10.25 -18.43 17.04
CA LEU A 233 10.23 -19.37 18.16
C LEU A 233 9.04 -19.15 19.12
N GLU A 234 8.54 -17.92 19.22
CA GLU A 234 7.29 -17.58 19.93
C GLU A 234 6.02 -18.02 19.17
N GLY A 235 6.13 -18.60 17.97
CA GLY A 235 5.00 -19.03 17.14
C GLY A 235 4.16 -17.89 16.56
N ARG A 236 4.73 -16.68 16.42
CA ARG A 236 4.02 -15.47 15.96
C ARG A 236 4.01 -15.29 14.43
N LEU A 237 4.57 -16.22 13.66
CA LEU A 237 4.73 -16.12 12.20
C LEU A 237 3.95 -17.22 11.48
N GLU A 238 2.97 -16.85 10.67
CA GLU A 238 2.12 -17.82 9.95
C GLU A 238 2.93 -18.70 9.00
N GLY A 239 2.82 -20.02 9.14
CA GLY A 239 3.50 -21.01 8.30
C GLY A 239 4.96 -21.27 8.66
N VAL A 240 5.44 -20.77 9.80
CA VAL A 240 6.75 -21.10 10.38
C VAL A 240 6.53 -21.99 11.59
N ASP A 241 7.20 -23.14 11.65
CA ASP A 241 7.06 -24.09 12.78
C ASP A 241 8.13 -23.80 13.86
N PRO A 242 7.72 -23.36 15.08
CA PRO A 242 8.67 -23.00 16.14
C PRO A 242 9.42 -24.22 16.69
N THR A 243 8.77 -25.39 16.77
CA THR A 243 9.37 -26.62 17.30
C THR A 243 10.43 -27.10 16.33
N LEU A 244 10.09 -27.23 15.06
CA LEU A 244 10.99 -27.70 14.01
C LEU A 244 12.20 -26.78 13.82
N LEU A 245 12.02 -25.45 13.92
CA LEU A 245 13.16 -24.53 13.95
C LEU A 245 14.06 -24.80 15.15
N SER A 246 13.49 -24.89 16.36
CA SER A 246 14.26 -25.08 17.61
C SER A 246 15.02 -26.41 17.69
N GLU A 247 14.55 -27.47 17.02
CA GLU A 247 15.23 -28.76 16.97
C GLU A 247 16.40 -28.77 15.96
N HIS A 248 16.27 -28.04 14.84
CA HIS A 248 17.20 -28.10 13.72
C HIS A 248 18.16 -26.91 13.58
N TYR A 249 17.87 -25.76 14.18
CA TYR A 249 18.67 -24.53 14.03
C TYR A 249 18.82 -23.79 15.37
N ASP A 250 20.02 -23.26 15.63
CA ASP A 250 20.32 -22.47 16.83
C ASP A 250 21.16 -21.22 16.46
N ILE A 251 21.14 -20.19 17.31
CA ILE A 251 21.96 -18.98 17.15
C ILE A 251 23.43 -19.36 17.36
N MET A 252 24.27 -19.01 16.40
CA MET A 252 25.71 -19.21 16.50
C MET A 252 26.33 -18.28 17.56
N ALA A 253 26.59 -18.80 18.76
CA ALA A 253 27.07 -18.01 19.90
C ALA A 253 28.40 -17.23 19.65
N ASP A 254 29.25 -17.71 18.75
CA ASP A 254 30.50 -17.03 18.35
C ASP A 254 30.30 -15.93 17.28
N ALA A 255 29.10 -15.80 16.69
CA ALA A 255 28.81 -14.82 15.64
C ALA A 255 28.62 -13.40 16.21
N LYS A 256 29.62 -12.54 16.01
CA LYS A 256 29.68 -11.18 16.58
C LYS A 256 29.29 -10.12 15.55
N ILE A 257 28.10 -10.29 14.96
CA ILE A 257 27.55 -9.31 14.01
C ILE A 257 27.41 -7.95 14.74
N PRO A 258 27.94 -6.83 14.18
CA PRO A 258 27.89 -5.55 14.86
C PRO A 258 26.49 -5.01 15.10
N ALA A 259 26.38 -4.21 16.15
CA ALA A 259 25.26 -3.31 16.42
C ALA A 259 25.03 -2.33 15.26
N PHE A 260 23.77 -1.97 15.02
CA PHE A 260 23.41 -0.74 14.33
C PHE A 260 22.11 -0.16 14.89
N ASP A 261 21.87 1.13 14.68
CA ASP A 261 20.57 1.75 14.99
C ASP A 261 19.63 1.66 13.77
N HIS A 262 18.34 1.46 14.01
CA HIS A 262 17.36 1.10 12.97
C HIS A 262 16.69 2.34 12.32
N CYS A 263 15.43 2.65 12.61
CA CYS A 263 14.76 3.83 12.05
C CYS A 263 15.08 5.12 12.82
N GLN A 264 15.00 6.27 12.13
CA GLN A 264 14.92 7.60 12.74
C GLN A 264 14.23 8.63 11.83
N PHE A 265 13.81 9.75 12.42
CA PHE A 265 13.38 10.92 11.67
C PHE A 265 14.59 11.74 11.20
N ASP A 266 14.65 12.06 9.91
CA ASP A 266 15.61 13.02 9.34
C ASP A 266 14.89 14.21 8.70
N ALA A 267 15.50 15.39 8.74
CA ALA A 267 15.08 16.61 8.05
C ALA A 267 16.29 17.25 7.34
N VAL A 268 16.09 17.90 6.19
CA VAL A 268 17.12 18.76 5.60
C VAL A 268 17.06 20.14 6.25
N TYR A 269 18.22 20.69 6.63
CA TYR A 269 18.30 21.98 7.32
C TYR A 269 17.62 23.08 6.51
N ASN A 270 16.55 23.65 7.08
CA ASN A 270 15.79 24.75 6.50
C ASN A 270 15.59 25.86 7.55
N PRO A 271 16.20 27.05 7.39
CA PRO A 271 16.11 28.12 8.38
C PRO A 271 14.69 28.71 8.49
N ASP A 272 13.86 28.58 7.45
CA ASP A 272 12.46 29.06 7.46
C ASP A 272 11.51 28.10 8.21
N LYS A 273 12.00 26.91 8.63
CA LYS A 273 11.22 25.88 9.34
C LYS A 273 11.87 25.36 10.62
N ILE A 274 13.02 25.90 11.04
CA ILE A 274 13.78 25.35 12.19
C ILE A 274 12.98 25.35 13.50
N GLU A 275 12.23 26.41 13.80
CA GLU A 275 11.35 26.49 15.00
C GLU A 275 10.28 25.38 14.98
N LEU A 276 9.73 25.05 13.80
CA LEU A 276 8.73 23.99 13.64
C LEU A 276 9.35 22.59 13.82
N LEU A 277 10.59 22.37 13.38
CA LEU A 277 11.31 21.13 13.59
C LEU A 277 11.68 20.94 15.07
N GLU A 278 12.04 22.01 15.77
CA GLU A 278 12.22 22.02 17.23
C GLU A 278 10.91 21.70 17.96
N ASP A 279 9.78 22.32 17.58
CA ASP A 279 8.45 22.04 18.14
C ASP A 279 8.00 20.59 17.88
N PHE A 280 8.19 20.07 16.67
CA PHE A 280 7.90 18.68 16.31
C PHE A 280 8.71 17.70 17.19
N THR A 281 10.03 17.94 17.29
CA THR A 281 10.94 17.13 18.11
C THR A 281 10.55 17.20 19.58
N SER A 282 10.24 18.39 20.08
CA SER A 282 9.81 18.63 21.46
C SER A 282 8.48 17.92 21.78
N ALA A 283 7.51 17.96 20.88
CA ALA A 283 6.22 17.29 21.03
C ALA A 283 6.37 15.75 21.00
N LEU A 284 7.23 15.23 20.11
CA LEU A 284 7.55 13.82 19.99
C LEU A 284 8.18 13.27 21.30
N MET A 285 9.21 13.95 21.82
CA MET A 285 9.90 13.58 23.07
C MET A 285 9.05 13.76 24.34
N GLN A 286 7.86 14.36 24.22
CA GLN A 286 6.90 14.52 25.33
C GLN A 286 5.81 13.43 25.38
N MET A 287 5.80 12.45 24.46
CA MET A 287 4.82 11.37 24.49
C MET A 287 4.99 10.47 25.72
N ASP A 288 3.90 10.25 26.48
CA ASP A 288 3.90 9.53 27.75
C ASP A 288 3.27 8.14 27.64
N MET A 289 4.05 7.09 27.88
CA MET A 289 3.57 5.70 27.96
C MET A 289 2.61 5.42 29.14
N ASN A 290 2.39 6.38 30.05
CA ASN A 290 1.37 6.28 31.10
C ASN A 290 0.00 6.85 30.68
N ASP A 291 -0.08 7.60 29.57
CA ASP A 291 -1.34 8.06 28.98
C ASP A 291 -1.93 6.96 28.06
N PRO A 292 -3.17 6.48 28.29
CA PRO A 292 -3.72 5.36 27.49
C PRO A 292 -3.98 5.65 26.01
N GLU A 293 -4.12 6.91 25.59
CA GLU A 293 -4.20 7.26 24.16
C GLU A 293 -2.79 7.20 23.54
N GLN A 294 -1.81 7.83 24.19
CA GLN A 294 -0.44 7.94 23.69
C GLN A 294 0.28 6.59 23.72
N GLN A 295 0.13 5.81 24.80
CA GLN A 295 0.62 4.43 24.91
C GLN A 295 0.14 3.56 23.74
N ARG A 296 -1.14 3.67 23.35
CA ARG A 296 -1.67 2.92 22.21
C ARG A 296 -0.95 3.29 20.91
N LEU A 297 -0.74 4.58 20.66
CA LEU A 297 -0.03 5.05 19.46
C LEU A 297 1.43 4.60 19.45
N MET A 298 2.12 4.73 20.58
CA MET A 298 3.51 4.32 20.76
C MET A 298 3.69 2.82 20.56
N CYS A 299 2.82 1.99 21.14
CA CYS A 299 2.86 0.53 20.93
C CYS A 299 2.54 0.11 19.49
N LEU A 300 1.69 0.84 18.76
CA LEU A 300 1.42 0.57 17.34
C LEU A 300 2.66 0.88 16.46
N GLU A 301 3.41 1.93 16.77
CA GLU A 301 4.72 2.25 16.15
C GLU A 301 5.88 1.38 16.72
N GLY A 302 5.60 0.45 17.64
CA GLY A 302 6.55 -0.52 18.17
C GLY A 302 7.44 -0.03 19.33
N ILE A 303 7.15 1.15 19.90
CA ILE A 303 7.89 1.72 21.04
C ILE A 303 7.55 0.97 22.33
N ASN A 304 8.57 0.69 23.15
CA ASN A 304 8.43 0.01 24.43
C ASN A 304 8.48 0.97 25.63
N LYS A 305 9.09 2.16 25.50
CA LYS A 305 9.25 3.10 26.63
C LYS A 305 9.06 4.58 26.28
N GLU A 306 9.77 5.06 25.28
CA GLU A 306 9.91 6.50 25.00
C GLU A 306 10.46 6.72 23.59
N TRP A 307 10.23 7.91 23.03
CA TRP A 307 11.07 8.42 21.95
C TRP A 307 12.41 8.86 22.53
N VAL A 308 13.51 8.62 21.81
CA VAL A 308 14.87 8.92 22.27
C VAL A 308 15.63 9.78 21.25
N PRO A 309 16.58 10.63 21.70
CA PRO A 309 17.41 11.41 20.79
C PRO A 309 18.18 10.54 19.78
N PRO A 310 18.41 11.02 18.55
CA PRO A 310 19.11 10.28 17.51
C PRO A 310 20.60 10.09 17.84
N ARG A 311 21.24 9.11 17.16
CA ARG A 311 22.66 8.78 17.32
C ARG A 311 23.29 8.51 15.95
N GLN A 312 24.40 9.18 15.64
CA GLN A 312 25.06 9.04 14.32
C GLN A 312 26.05 7.86 14.31
N GLU A 313 26.62 7.53 15.47
CA GLU A 313 27.48 6.38 15.68
C GLU A 313 26.76 5.03 15.52
N GLY A 314 25.42 5.01 15.60
CA GLY A 314 24.61 3.82 15.34
C GLY A 314 24.65 3.36 13.88
N TYR A 315 24.93 4.25 12.93
CA TYR A 315 24.93 3.96 11.49
C TYR A 315 26.33 3.65 10.93
N ASP A 316 27.34 3.56 11.80
CA ASP A 316 28.76 3.46 11.44
C ASP A 316 29.10 2.17 10.67
N ILE A 317 28.41 1.07 10.96
CA ILE A 317 28.54 -0.20 10.21
C ILE A 317 27.73 -0.18 8.91
N VAL A 318 26.57 0.49 8.90
CA VAL A 318 25.69 0.60 7.73
C VAL A 318 26.38 1.38 6.61
N ARG A 319 27.02 2.51 6.94
CA ARG A 319 27.88 3.25 6.00
C ARG A 319 28.95 2.35 5.37
N LYS A 320 29.73 1.64 6.19
CA LYS A 320 30.84 0.78 5.74
C LYS A 320 30.36 -0.39 4.87
N ALA A 321 29.21 -0.99 5.20
CA ALA A 321 28.59 -2.04 4.41
C ALA A 321 28.14 -1.53 3.03
N MET A 322 27.53 -0.33 2.98
CA MET A 322 27.16 0.32 1.72
C MET A 322 28.37 0.71 0.87
N ASP A 323 29.51 1.06 1.48
CA ASP A 323 30.73 1.50 0.78
C ASP A 323 31.48 0.38 0.04
N VAL A 324 31.43 -0.86 0.55
CA VAL A 324 31.96 -2.04 -0.19
C VAL A 324 30.99 -2.46 -1.30
N GLY A 325 29.74 -2.00 -1.23
CA GLY A 325 28.74 -2.16 -2.26
C GLY A 325 27.92 -3.45 -2.12
N MET A 326 26.66 -3.36 -2.54
CA MET A 326 25.65 -4.44 -2.50
C MET A 326 25.89 -5.49 -3.62
N GLY A 327 27.17 -5.80 -3.88
CA GLY A 327 27.66 -6.58 -5.03
C GLY A 327 28.44 -7.84 -4.65
N ALA A 328 28.38 -8.26 -3.38
CA ALA A 328 28.91 -9.55 -2.93
C ALA A 328 28.01 -10.75 -3.34
N SER A 329 26.79 -10.50 -3.84
CA SER A 329 25.94 -11.52 -4.47
C SER A 329 26.62 -12.06 -5.74
N SER A 330 27.01 -13.34 -5.71
CA SER A 330 27.80 -14.01 -6.76
C SER A 330 26.93 -14.43 -7.97
N SER A 331 26.12 -13.49 -8.48
CA SER A 331 25.06 -13.70 -9.49
C SER A 331 25.26 -12.94 -10.82
N ASN A 332 26.52 -12.66 -11.17
CA ASN A 332 27.00 -12.45 -12.55
C ASN A 332 26.36 -11.28 -13.34
N HIS A 333 25.86 -10.23 -12.66
CA HIS A 333 25.48 -8.96 -13.28
C HIS A 333 26.47 -7.86 -12.90
N LYS A 334 27.04 -7.16 -13.89
CA LYS A 334 27.98 -6.05 -13.66
C LYS A 334 27.22 -4.73 -13.51
N PRO A 335 27.31 -4.02 -12.37
CA PRO A 335 26.96 -2.59 -12.32
C PRO A 335 28.02 -1.77 -13.07
N ALA A 336 27.57 -0.77 -13.84
CA ALA A 336 28.45 0.10 -14.63
C ALA A 336 28.94 1.31 -13.83
N THR A 337 29.97 1.13 -13.00
CA THR A 337 30.61 2.24 -12.28
C THR A 337 31.49 3.07 -13.20
N ASN A 338 31.11 4.35 -13.42
CA ASN A 338 32.00 5.53 -13.55
C ASN A 338 31.22 6.75 -14.07
N LEU A 339 31.04 7.81 -13.24
CA LEU A 339 31.13 9.25 -13.62
C LEU A 339 30.67 10.19 -12.48
N PHE A 340 31.53 10.42 -11.48
CA PHE A 340 31.42 11.60 -10.60
C PHE A 340 32.75 12.35 -10.53
N THR A 341 32.90 13.38 -11.37
CA THR A 341 33.97 14.39 -11.24
C THR A 341 33.50 15.69 -11.88
N VAL A 342 32.79 16.52 -11.11
CA VAL A 342 32.40 17.86 -11.56
C VAL A 342 33.57 18.83 -11.33
N LYS A 343 34.06 19.48 -12.40
CA LYS A 343 34.92 20.67 -12.30
C LYS A 343 34.20 21.89 -12.84
N SER A 344 34.09 22.91 -12.00
CA SER A 344 33.45 24.19 -12.32
C SER A 344 34.34 25.09 -13.18
N SER A 345 33.74 25.78 -14.17
CA SER A 345 34.29 27.03 -14.69
C SER A 345 33.18 27.91 -15.29
N PHE A 346 33.36 29.24 -15.17
CA PHE A 346 32.43 30.30 -15.58
C PHE A 346 32.82 30.85 -16.96
N LEU A 347 31.88 31.46 -17.71
CA LEU A 347 32.05 32.81 -18.32
C LEU A 347 30.79 33.30 -19.09
N LEU A 348 30.76 34.60 -19.39
CA LEU A 348 29.62 35.35 -19.97
C LEU A 348 29.82 35.65 -21.48
N ASN A 349 28.74 35.82 -22.26
CA ASN A 349 28.29 37.18 -22.69
C ASN A 349 27.01 37.30 -23.58
N GLN A 350 26.09 38.13 -23.08
CA GLN A 350 25.34 39.26 -23.70
C GLN A 350 24.98 39.38 -25.22
N ARG A 351 23.78 39.99 -25.43
CA ARG A 351 23.21 40.69 -26.63
C ARG A 351 22.73 39.78 -27.77
N GLY A 352 21.67 40.08 -28.54
CA GLY A 352 20.71 41.22 -28.55
C GLY A 352 20.40 41.67 -30.00
N ALA A 353 19.27 42.30 -30.38
CA ALA A 353 18.00 42.67 -29.71
C ALA A 353 16.97 43.14 -30.79
N HIS A 354 15.83 43.77 -30.40
CA HIS A 354 14.86 44.52 -31.25
C HIS A 354 13.95 43.71 -32.24
N THR A 355 12.72 44.09 -32.62
CA THR A 355 11.51 44.67 -31.93
C THR A 355 10.25 44.19 -32.76
N PHE A 356 9.00 44.70 -32.84
CA PHE A 356 8.23 45.84 -32.32
C PHE A 356 6.69 45.58 -32.43
N HIS A 357 5.90 45.80 -31.36
CA HIS A 357 4.44 46.14 -31.36
C HIS A 357 3.39 45.16 -31.99
N ARG A 358 2.11 45.09 -31.56
CA ARG A 358 1.34 45.76 -30.48
C ARG A 358 0.16 44.87 -30.00
N GLN A 359 -0.51 45.28 -28.92
CA GLN A 359 -1.75 44.72 -28.33
C GLN A 359 -1.67 43.42 -27.48
N SER A 360 -1.17 43.51 -26.24
CA SER A 360 -1.61 42.67 -25.09
C SER A 360 -0.99 43.10 -23.74
N GLN A 361 -1.22 44.35 -23.29
CA GLN A 361 -0.67 44.87 -22.02
C GLN A 361 -1.76 45.12 -20.97
N GLN A 362 -2.24 44.06 -20.32
CA GLN A 362 -2.97 44.19 -19.03
C GLN A 362 -2.87 42.98 -18.09
N LEU A 363 -1.91 42.06 -18.30
CA LEU A 363 -1.70 40.85 -17.48
C LEU A 363 -0.20 40.60 -17.17
N ARG A 364 0.51 41.60 -16.61
CA ARG A 364 1.89 41.43 -16.11
C ARG A 364 2.15 42.28 -14.85
N SER A 365 1.84 41.73 -13.69
CA SER A 365 2.34 42.23 -12.39
C SER A 365 2.47 41.14 -11.30
N PHE A 366 2.52 39.86 -11.69
CA PHE A 366 2.78 38.72 -10.80
C PHE A 366 3.49 37.57 -11.55
N SER A 367 4.73 37.80 -11.97
CA SER A 367 5.77 36.76 -12.09
C SER A 367 7.12 37.39 -12.43
N SER A 368 8.00 37.48 -11.42
CA SER A 368 9.42 37.82 -11.59
C SER A 368 10.22 37.45 -10.34
N ASN A 369 10.23 36.16 -10.00
CA ASN A 369 11.27 35.49 -9.22
C ASN A 369 11.12 33.97 -9.40
N ALA A 370 11.38 33.52 -10.63
CA ALA A 370 11.37 32.12 -11.03
C ALA A 370 12.52 31.89 -12.04
N SER A 371 13.76 32.12 -11.59
CA SER A 371 14.97 31.84 -12.37
C SER A 371 15.31 30.34 -12.32
N GLY A 372 14.40 29.54 -12.88
CA GLY A 372 14.41 28.08 -12.85
C GLY A 372 13.58 27.51 -14.01
N THR A 373 13.75 28.07 -15.21
CA THR A 373 13.01 27.66 -16.40
C THR A 373 13.46 26.28 -16.88
N GLN A 374 12.88 25.23 -16.31
CA GLN A 374 12.70 23.99 -17.08
C GLN A 374 11.93 24.34 -18.35
N SER A 375 12.34 23.74 -19.47
CA SER A 375 11.65 23.89 -20.75
C SER A 375 10.19 23.43 -20.61
N LEU A 376 9.28 24.04 -21.38
CA LEU A 376 7.99 23.42 -21.69
C LEU A 376 8.23 22.20 -22.57
N SER A 377 8.59 21.09 -21.92
CA SER A 377 8.85 19.80 -22.53
C SER A 377 7.55 19.19 -23.08
N ARG A 378 7.71 18.07 -23.81
CA ARG A 378 6.61 17.41 -24.54
C ARG A 378 5.48 16.99 -23.60
N PRO A 379 4.23 16.84 -24.09
CA PRO A 379 3.15 16.26 -23.30
C PRO A 379 3.57 14.89 -22.77
N LYS A 380 3.51 14.71 -21.44
CA LYS A 380 4.03 13.51 -20.80
C LYS A 380 3.28 12.25 -21.26
N THR A 381 4.06 11.20 -21.47
CA THR A 381 3.66 9.90 -22.01
C THR A 381 3.40 8.91 -20.87
N ILE A 382 2.32 8.13 -20.99
CA ILE A 382 1.90 7.23 -19.90
C ILE A 382 1.50 5.85 -20.45
N ALA A 383 2.14 4.81 -19.94
CA ALA A 383 1.73 3.42 -20.16
C ALA A 383 0.58 3.04 -19.20
N VAL A 384 -0.45 2.37 -19.71
CA VAL A 384 -1.51 1.75 -18.90
C VAL A 384 -1.60 0.27 -19.24
N ILE A 385 -1.41 -0.62 -18.26
CA ILE A 385 -1.32 -2.06 -18.50
C ILE A 385 -2.63 -2.73 -18.10
N GLY A 386 -3.36 -3.24 -19.09
CA GLY A 386 -4.73 -3.75 -18.99
C GLY A 386 -5.75 -2.72 -19.48
N ALA A 387 -6.67 -3.16 -20.34
CA ALA A 387 -7.83 -2.43 -20.85
C ALA A 387 -9.15 -2.98 -20.26
N GLY A 388 -9.08 -3.51 -19.04
CA GLY A 388 -10.24 -3.78 -18.19
C GLY A 388 -10.87 -2.51 -17.62
N VAL A 389 -11.91 -2.67 -16.79
CA VAL A 389 -12.72 -1.55 -16.24
C VAL A 389 -11.89 -0.44 -15.59
N ALA A 390 -10.81 -0.80 -14.89
CA ALA A 390 -9.87 0.17 -14.31
C ALA A 390 -9.08 0.91 -15.40
N GLY A 391 -8.36 0.17 -16.25
CA GLY A 391 -7.50 0.74 -17.28
C GLY A 391 -8.22 1.60 -18.32
N LEU A 392 -9.48 1.29 -18.65
CA LEU A 392 -10.31 2.14 -19.51
C LEU A 392 -10.63 3.49 -18.84
N GLN A 393 -11.00 3.48 -17.55
CA GLN A 393 -11.27 4.71 -16.79
C GLN A 393 -9.99 5.53 -16.55
N THR A 394 -8.87 4.87 -16.23
CA THR A 394 -7.55 5.49 -16.15
C THR A 394 -7.16 6.14 -17.48
N THR A 395 -7.30 5.44 -18.60
CA THR A 395 -6.98 5.96 -19.94
C THR A 395 -7.83 7.19 -20.26
N ARG A 396 -9.15 7.10 -20.04
CA ARG A 396 -10.09 8.21 -20.22
C ARG A 396 -9.72 9.43 -19.36
N ALA A 397 -9.42 9.22 -18.07
CA ALA A 397 -9.09 10.29 -17.14
C ALA A 397 -7.76 10.97 -17.48
N LEU A 398 -6.73 10.22 -17.85
CA LEU A 398 -5.44 10.77 -18.24
C LEU A 398 -5.51 11.50 -19.60
N GLN A 399 -6.22 10.96 -20.58
CA GLN A 399 -6.47 11.65 -21.85
C GLN A 399 -7.23 12.97 -21.65
N SER A 400 -8.24 13.03 -20.76
CA SER A 400 -9.00 14.26 -20.52
C SER A 400 -8.20 15.37 -19.84
N HIS A 401 -7.08 15.02 -19.18
CA HIS A 401 -6.10 15.96 -18.64
C HIS A 401 -4.95 16.28 -19.61
N GLY A 402 -4.99 15.76 -20.86
CA GLY A 402 -4.04 16.10 -21.93
C GLY A 402 -2.75 15.26 -21.97
N PHE A 403 -2.69 14.14 -21.23
CA PHE A 403 -1.55 13.22 -21.28
C PHE A 403 -1.56 12.34 -22.55
N GLN A 404 -0.38 11.96 -23.04
CA GLN A 404 -0.24 11.01 -24.16
C GLN A 404 -0.28 9.58 -23.62
N VAL A 405 -1.48 9.01 -23.56
CA VAL A 405 -1.70 7.67 -23.00
C VAL A 405 -1.54 6.58 -24.06
N LYS A 406 -0.85 5.49 -23.70
CA LYS A 406 -0.85 4.23 -24.45
C LYS A 406 -1.26 3.10 -23.50
N CYS A 407 -2.41 2.49 -23.76
CA CYS A 407 -2.93 1.36 -23.02
C CYS A 407 -2.63 0.07 -23.79
N PHE A 408 -2.15 -0.97 -23.10
CA PHE A 408 -1.82 -2.28 -23.67
C PHE A 408 -2.65 -3.37 -23.00
N ASP A 409 -3.29 -4.26 -23.77
CA ASP A 409 -3.97 -5.45 -23.23
C ASP A 409 -3.67 -6.68 -24.09
N ALA A 410 -3.39 -7.80 -23.44
CA ALA A 410 -3.12 -9.09 -24.09
C ALA A 410 -4.38 -9.71 -24.73
N ASN A 411 -5.58 -9.31 -24.29
CA ASN A 411 -6.84 -9.76 -24.86
C ASN A 411 -7.10 -9.13 -26.24
N SER A 412 -7.85 -9.83 -27.08
CA SER A 412 -8.32 -9.34 -28.38
C SER A 412 -9.48 -8.34 -28.29
N LYS A 413 -9.95 -8.04 -27.06
CA LYS A 413 -11.00 -7.07 -26.75
C LYS A 413 -10.72 -6.38 -25.42
N VAL A 414 -11.28 -5.17 -25.28
CA VAL A 414 -11.38 -4.44 -24.01
C VAL A 414 -12.32 -5.13 -23.03
N GLY A 415 -12.31 -4.70 -21.76
CA GLY A 415 -13.27 -5.12 -20.73
C GLY A 415 -12.71 -6.12 -19.72
N GLY A 416 -11.59 -6.78 -20.04
CA GLY A 416 -10.91 -7.72 -19.13
C GLY A 416 -11.82 -8.89 -18.75
N LEU A 417 -12.14 -9.01 -17.46
CA LEU A 417 -12.98 -10.10 -16.93
C LEU A 417 -14.38 -10.16 -17.56
N TRP A 418 -14.91 -9.04 -18.08
CA TRP A 418 -16.22 -9.00 -18.75
C TRP A 418 -16.22 -9.59 -20.17
N ASN A 419 -15.03 -9.79 -20.77
CA ASN A 419 -14.88 -10.44 -22.07
C ASN A 419 -14.99 -11.97 -21.99
N SER A 420 -14.50 -12.60 -20.91
CA SER A 420 -14.56 -14.06 -20.73
C SER A 420 -14.36 -14.50 -19.27
N ASN A 421 -15.28 -15.31 -18.75
CA ASN A 421 -15.25 -15.90 -17.40
C ASN A 421 -16.17 -17.15 -17.35
N TYR A 422 -16.53 -17.63 -16.15
CA TYR A 422 -17.53 -18.67 -15.95
C TYR A 422 -18.91 -18.31 -16.56
N ALA A 423 -19.71 -19.33 -16.86
CA ALA A 423 -20.94 -19.20 -17.61
C ALA A 423 -21.96 -18.25 -16.96
N ASN A 424 -22.67 -17.49 -17.80
CA ASN A 424 -23.80 -16.63 -17.43
C ASN A 424 -23.56 -15.63 -16.28
N PHE A 425 -22.29 -15.30 -16.01
CA PHE A 425 -21.89 -14.30 -15.02
C PHE A 425 -22.45 -12.90 -15.30
N GLY A 426 -22.56 -12.08 -14.24
CA GLY A 426 -23.19 -10.77 -14.31
C GLY A 426 -22.99 -9.92 -13.06
N VAL A 427 -23.51 -8.69 -13.09
CA VAL A 427 -23.43 -7.72 -12.01
C VAL A 427 -24.37 -8.13 -10.87
N GLN A 428 -23.83 -8.24 -9.65
CA GLN A 428 -24.58 -8.68 -8.45
C GLN A 428 -25.24 -7.51 -7.68
N VAL A 429 -25.19 -6.30 -8.23
CA VAL A 429 -25.79 -5.06 -7.69
C VAL A 429 -26.68 -4.42 -8.77
N PRO A 430 -27.65 -3.55 -8.40
CA PRO A 430 -28.41 -2.78 -9.39
C PRO A 430 -27.49 -1.94 -10.29
N LYS A 431 -27.83 -1.79 -11.57
CA LYS A 431 -26.95 -1.14 -12.57
C LYS A 431 -26.46 0.27 -12.20
N GLN A 432 -27.27 1.04 -11.46
CA GLN A 432 -26.94 2.37 -10.95
C GLN A 432 -25.83 2.38 -9.87
N LEU A 433 -25.45 1.21 -9.34
CA LEU A 433 -24.31 1.03 -8.43
C LEU A 433 -23.06 0.46 -9.15
N TYR A 434 -23.10 0.32 -10.47
CA TYR A 434 -22.01 -0.22 -11.29
C TYR A 434 -21.67 0.63 -12.53
N GLU A 435 -22.57 1.51 -12.97
CA GLU A 435 -22.30 2.47 -14.04
C GLU A 435 -21.29 3.57 -13.63
N VAL A 436 -20.62 4.16 -14.62
CA VAL A 436 -19.68 5.27 -14.41
C VAL A 436 -20.49 6.55 -14.24
N GLN A 437 -20.10 7.38 -13.25
CA GLN A 437 -20.93 8.48 -12.72
C GLN A 437 -21.47 9.47 -13.76
N ASP A 438 -20.73 9.70 -14.85
CA ASP A 438 -21.08 10.60 -15.94
C ASP A 438 -21.35 9.88 -17.29
N PHE A 439 -21.47 8.55 -17.26
CA PHE A 439 -21.75 7.70 -18.42
C PHE A 439 -22.71 6.55 -18.06
N PRO A 440 -24.02 6.84 -17.85
CA PRO A 440 -24.98 5.83 -17.40
C PRO A 440 -25.26 4.70 -18.41
N MET A 441 -25.79 3.59 -17.90
CA MET A 441 -26.28 2.42 -18.62
C MET A 441 -27.66 2.70 -19.24
N THR A 442 -27.62 3.45 -20.34
CA THR A 442 -28.77 4.06 -21.03
C THR A 442 -29.58 3.14 -21.95
N GLU A 443 -29.12 1.92 -22.23
CA GLU A 443 -29.85 1.01 -23.12
C GLU A 443 -31.17 0.55 -22.47
N ALA A 444 -32.27 0.84 -23.15
CA ALA A 444 -33.61 0.99 -22.55
C ALA A 444 -34.29 -0.34 -22.15
N GLU A 445 -33.67 -1.48 -22.46
CA GLU A 445 -34.19 -2.83 -22.23
C GLU A 445 -33.35 -3.61 -21.21
N GLU A 446 -32.27 -3.02 -20.70
CA GLU A 446 -31.32 -3.72 -19.84
C GLU A 446 -31.80 -3.74 -18.39
N GLY A 447 -32.14 -4.94 -17.93
CA GLY A 447 -32.71 -5.21 -16.61
C GLY A 447 -31.83 -4.79 -15.44
N GLU A 448 -32.43 -4.84 -14.25
CA GLU A 448 -31.90 -4.30 -13.00
C GLU A 448 -30.49 -4.78 -12.64
N TYR A 449 -30.14 -6.02 -12.99
CA TYR A 449 -28.85 -6.67 -12.76
C TYR A 449 -28.24 -7.11 -14.12
N PRO A 450 -27.39 -6.31 -14.77
CA PRO A 450 -26.84 -6.61 -16.10
C PRO A 450 -26.02 -7.91 -16.15
N SER A 451 -26.13 -8.67 -17.26
CA SER A 451 -25.22 -9.79 -17.54
C SER A 451 -23.89 -9.32 -18.11
N ALA A 452 -22.88 -10.20 -18.14
CA ALA A 452 -21.56 -9.87 -18.67
C ALA A 452 -21.58 -9.33 -20.11
N VAL A 453 -22.45 -9.86 -20.98
CA VAL A 453 -22.61 -9.38 -22.37
C VAL A 453 -23.06 -7.92 -22.42
N GLN A 454 -23.87 -7.50 -21.46
CA GLN A 454 -24.41 -6.14 -21.34
C GLN A 454 -23.34 -5.18 -20.83
N VAL A 455 -22.59 -5.58 -19.79
CA VAL A 455 -21.42 -4.83 -19.33
C VAL A 455 -20.36 -4.71 -20.42
N GLN A 456 -20.10 -5.77 -21.19
CA GLN A 456 -19.14 -5.75 -22.29
C GLN A 456 -19.54 -4.72 -23.37
N ARG A 457 -20.80 -4.73 -23.83
CA ARG A 457 -21.33 -3.70 -24.76
C ARG A 457 -21.21 -2.30 -24.19
N TYR A 458 -21.52 -2.12 -22.91
CA TYR A 458 -21.39 -0.85 -22.20
C TYR A 458 -19.94 -0.33 -22.19
N LEU A 459 -18.95 -1.21 -21.98
CA LEU A 459 -17.52 -0.85 -22.01
C LEU A 459 -17.02 -0.59 -23.44
N GLU A 460 -17.49 -1.35 -24.43
CA GLU A 460 -17.23 -1.09 -25.87
C GLU A 460 -17.83 0.26 -26.32
N ARG A 461 -19.05 0.60 -25.84
CA ARG A 461 -19.69 1.90 -26.03
C ARG A 461 -18.89 3.03 -25.36
N MET A 462 -18.36 2.80 -24.16
CA MET A 462 -17.50 3.75 -23.43
C MET A 462 -16.21 4.05 -24.20
N VAL A 463 -15.55 3.02 -24.76
CA VAL A 463 -14.35 3.18 -25.61
C VAL A 463 -14.65 4.06 -26.82
N LYS A 464 -15.78 3.82 -27.49
CA LYS A 464 -16.20 4.59 -28.67
C LYS A 464 -16.55 6.04 -28.34
N GLU A 465 -17.33 6.28 -27.29
CA GLU A 465 -17.80 7.63 -26.93
C GLU A 465 -16.63 8.54 -26.54
N PHE A 466 -15.75 8.05 -25.68
CA PHE A 466 -14.58 8.81 -25.20
C PHE A 466 -13.35 8.69 -26.12
N ARG A 467 -13.50 8.04 -27.28
CA ARG A 467 -12.48 7.88 -28.33
C ARG A 467 -11.18 7.21 -27.84
N LEU A 468 -11.32 6.22 -26.95
CA LEU A 468 -10.17 5.55 -26.33
C LEU A 468 -9.42 4.64 -27.31
N GLN A 469 -10.03 4.27 -28.46
CA GLN A 469 -9.48 3.28 -29.40
C GLN A 469 -8.07 3.61 -29.91
N ASP A 470 -7.73 4.88 -30.09
CA ASP A 470 -6.42 5.27 -30.65
C ASP A 470 -5.29 5.17 -29.61
N SER A 471 -5.63 5.18 -28.31
CA SER A 471 -4.70 4.93 -27.21
C SER A 471 -4.61 3.45 -26.82
N ILE A 472 -5.61 2.62 -27.12
CA ILE A 472 -5.64 1.20 -26.70
C ILE A 472 -5.01 0.31 -27.78
N GLN A 473 -4.12 -0.59 -27.36
CA GLN A 473 -3.50 -1.60 -28.21
C GLN A 473 -3.83 -3.00 -27.65
N LEU A 474 -4.69 -3.70 -28.38
CA LEU A 474 -5.18 -5.03 -28.05
C LEU A 474 -4.29 -6.11 -28.67
N ASN A 475 -4.35 -7.33 -28.11
CA ASN A 475 -3.44 -8.43 -28.42
C ASN A 475 -1.97 -8.10 -28.11
N THR A 476 -1.68 -7.17 -27.20
CA THR A 476 -0.32 -6.82 -26.79
C THR A 476 -0.06 -7.30 -25.36
N PHE A 477 0.76 -8.34 -25.22
CA PHE A 477 1.22 -8.81 -23.92
C PHE A 477 2.42 -7.96 -23.45
N VAL A 478 2.31 -7.36 -22.26
CA VAL A 478 3.46 -6.74 -21.58
C VAL A 478 4.21 -7.82 -20.82
N GLU A 479 5.52 -7.93 -21.07
CA GLU A 479 6.38 -9.01 -20.56
C GLU A 479 7.29 -8.54 -19.41
N SER A 480 7.85 -7.33 -19.50
CA SER A 480 8.60 -6.69 -18.42
C SER A 480 8.32 -5.20 -18.37
N VAL A 481 8.52 -4.60 -17.19
CA VAL A 481 8.47 -3.16 -16.98
C VAL A 481 9.67 -2.77 -16.12
N ASP A 482 10.51 -1.90 -16.65
CA ASP A 482 11.86 -1.64 -16.14
C ASP A 482 12.06 -0.13 -15.99
N GLN A 483 12.11 0.38 -14.76
CA GLN A 483 12.39 1.80 -14.53
C GLN A 483 13.88 2.09 -14.80
N LYS A 484 14.16 3.17 -15.52
CA LYS A 484 15.50 3.64 -15.87
C LYS A 484 15.99 4.70 -14.89
N GLU A 485 17.30 4.95 -14.92
CA GLU A 485 17.99 5.91 -14.04
C GLU A 485 17.47 7.35 -14.18
N ASP A 486 16.93 7.72 -15.36
CA ASP A 486 16.29 9.02 -15.60
C ASP A 486 14.85 9.13 -15.05
N GLY A 487 14.32 8.04 -14.47
CA GLY A 487 12.99 7.92 -13.90
C GLY A 487 11.91 7.42 -14.89
N THR A 488 12.23 7.28 -16.18
CA THR A 488 11.30 6.76 -17.20
C THR A 488 11.10 5.25 -17.08
N TRP A 489 10.03 4.74 -17.68
CA TRP A 489 9.67 3.32 -17.69
C TRP A 489 9.85 2.73 -19.09
N GLU A 490 10.72 1.73 -19.22
CA GLU A 490 10.77 0.87 -20.42
C GLU A 490 9.77 -0.26 -20.27
N VAL A 491 8.86 -0.39 -21.23
CA VAL A 491 7.82 -1.41 -21.28
C VAL A 491 8.15 -2.36 -22.42
N SER A 492 8.49 -3.61 -22.07
CA SER A 492 8.74 -4.68 -23.04
C SER A 492 7.42 -5.34 -23.43
N ILE A 493 7.12 -5.37 -24.73
CA ILE A 493 5.86 -5.91 -25.26
C ILE A 493 6.09 -7.00 -26.31
N LYS A 494 5.10 -7.88 -26.47
CA LYS A 494 4.95 -8.82 -27.58
C LYS A 494 3.54 -8.75 -28.14
N GLN A 495 3.41 -8.65 -29.46
CA GLN A 495 2.12 -8.86 -30.11
C GLN A 495 1.77 -10.34 -30.07
N LEU A 496 0.50 -10.66 -29.84
CA LEU A 496 -0.07 -11.99 -29.89
C LEU A 496 -0.86 -12.13 -31.21
N HIS A 497 -0.58 -13.18 -31.96
CA HIS A 497 -1.25 -13.45 -33.24
C HIS A 497 -2.34 -14.52 -33.08
N SER A 498 -3.31 -14.55 -33.99
CA SER A 498 -4.49 -15.42 -33.89
C SER A 498 -4.18 -16.92 -34.06
N ASP A 499 -2.96 -17.26 -34.46
CA ASP A 499 -2.43 -18.63 -34.55
C ASP A 499 -1.67 -19.06 -33.27
N GLY A 500 -1.60 -18.20 -32.25
CA GLY A 500 -0.85 -18.43 -31.02
C GLY A 500 0.64 -18.09 -31.10
N SER A 501 1.15 -17.63 -32.24
CA SER A 501 2.50 -17.10 -32.36
C SER A 501 2.63 -15.71 -31.71
N THR A 502 3.86 -15.29 -31.42
CA THR A 502 4.15 -13.96 -30.87
C THR A 502 5.22 -13.24 -31.67
N SER A 503 5.15 -11.91 -31.71
CA SER A 503 6.19 -11.09 -32.34
C SER A 503 7.53 -11.19 -31.61
N THR A 504 8.59 -10.70 -32.25
CA THR A 504 9.79 -10.28 -31.52
C THR A 504 9.41 -9.27 -30.42
N GLN A 505 10.17 -9.26 -29.32
CA GLN A 505 9.99 -8.28 -28.24
C GLN A 505 10.26 -6.87 -28.76
N GLU A 506 9.27 -5.99 -28.64
CA GLU A 506 9.40 -4.54 -28.87
C GLU A 506 9.54 -3.83 -27.51
N ARG A 507 10.13 -2.63 -27.47
CA ARG A 507 10.29 -1.85 -26.24
C ARG A 507 9.91 -0.40 -26.45
N HIS A 508 9.21 0.17 -25.47
CA HIS A 508 8.72 1.55 -25.51
C HIS A 508 9.00 2.27 -24.19
N SER A 509 9.53 3.49 -24.26
CA SER A 509 9.78 4.33 -23.09
C SER A 509 8.60 5.27 -22.80
N PHE A 510 8.25 5.43 -21.52
CA PHE A 510 7.18 6.31 -21.05
C PHE A 510 7.61 7.12 -19.81
N ASP A 511 7.09 8.34 -19.64
CA ASP A 511 7.36 9.16 -18.45
C ASP A 511 6.71 8.56 -17.18
N TYR A 512 5.56 7.90 -17.32
CA TYR A 512 4.86 7.23 -16.22
C TYR A 512 4.24 5.90 -16.63
N LEU A 513 3.90 5.08 -15.65
CA LEU A 513 3.28 3.77 -15.81
C LEU A 513 2.15 3.58 -14.80
N VAL A 514 1.03 2.99 -15.22
CA VAL A 514 -0.08 2.58 -14.36
C VAL A 514 -0.41 1.12 -14.61
N SER A 515 -0.30 0.29 -13.57
CA SER A 515 -0.79 -1.09 -13.62
C SER A 515 -2.31 -1.11 -13.40
N ALA A 516 -3.04 -1.76 -14.31
CA ALA A 516 -4.49 -1.92 -14.27
C ALA A 516 -4.91 -3.36 -14.63
N THR A 517 -4.02 -4.33 -14.40
CA THR A 517 -4.17 -5.76 -14.71
C THR A 517 -5.30 -6.44 -13.96
N GLY A 518 -5.59 -5.98 -12.73
CA GLY A 518 -6.63 -6.54 -11.85
C GLY A 518 -6.17 -7.77 -11.05
N LEU A 519 -7.03 -8.23 -10.13
CA LEU A 519 -6.70 -9.25 -9.13
C LEU A 519 -7.16 -10.68 -9.47
N TYR A 520 -8.11 -10.84 -10.41
CA TYR A 520 -8.81 -12.11 -10.64
C TYR A 520 -8.54 -12.66 -12.05
N SER A 521 -7.27 -12.71 -12.43
CA SER A 521 -6.84 -13.21 -13.74
C SER A 521 -7.10 -14.72 -13.89
N ASN A 522 -7.50 -15.15 -15.09
CA ASN A 522 -7.70 -16.56 -15.42
C ASN A 522 -6.39 -17.36 -15.52
N ARG A 523 -5.21 -16.69 -15.50
CA ARG A 523 -3.89 -17.35 -15.48
C ARG A 523 -3.50 -17.81 -14.08
N ASP A 524 -3.94 -17.07 -13.07
CA ASP A 524 -3.56 -17.26 -11.66
C ASP A 524 -4.66 -18.06 -10.91
N ALA A 525 -5.32 -18.95 -11.65
CA ALA A 525 -6.46 -19.74 -11.21
C ALA A 525 -6.03 -20.85 -10.24
N PHE A 526 -6.04 -20.55 -8.94
CA PHE A 526 -5.65 -21.50 -7.90
C PHE A 526 -6.57 -22.73 -7.86
N LEU A 527 -5.98 -23.90 -8.17
CA LEU A 527 -6.55 -25.22 -7.96
C LEU A 527 -5.59 -25.98 -7.02
N PRO A 528 -6.00 -26.41 -5.82
CA PRO A 528 -5.11 -27.12 -4.91
C PRO A 528 -4.66 -28.46 -5.51
N SER A 529 -3.35 -28.67 -5.59
CA SER A 529 -2.74 -29.92 -6.07
C SER A 529 -2.87 -31.07 -5.07
N ASP A 530 -2.81 -30.73 -3.77
CA ASP A 530 -2.47 -31.69 -2.71
C ASP A 530 -3.72 -32.27 -2.01
N ILE A 531 -4.78 -32.51 -2.78
CA ILE A 531 -6.02 -33.10 -2.28
C ILE A 531 -5.94 -34.63 -2.40
N ASP A 532 -5.84 -35.31 -1.24
CA ASP A 532 -5.81 -36.77 -1.14
C ASP A 532 -6.89 -37.46 -1.99
N GLY A 533 -6.46 -38.42 -2.81
CA GLY A 533 -7.36 -39.21 -3.67
C GLY A 533 -7.70 -38.57 -5.02
N THR A 534 -7.21 -37.35 -5.31
CA THR A 534 -7.37 -36.71 -6.64
C THR A 534 -6.75 -37.58 -7.76
N ASP A 535 -5.66 -38.29 -7.46
CA ASP A 535 -5.02 -39.28 -8.33
C ASP A 535 -5.96 -40.42 -8.79
N LYS A 536 -6.98 -40.72 -7.98
CA LYS A 536 -7.96 -41.80 -8.23
C LYS A 536 -9.23 -41.29 -8.91
N TYR A 537 -9.46 -39.97 -8.93
CA TYR A 537 -10.70 -39.40 -9.45
C TYR A 537 -10.73 -39.42 -10.98
N GLN A 538 -11.66 -40.21 -11.54
CA GLN A 538 -11.83 -40.39 -13.00
C GLN A 538 -12.79 -39.38 -13.65
N GLY A 539 -13.26 -38.38 -12.89
CA GLY A 539 -14.13 -37.32 -13.39
C GLY A 539 -13.34 -36.08 -13.83
N GLN A 540 -14.03 -35.15 -14.50
CA GLN A 540 -13.43 -33.88 -14.88
C GLN A 540 -13.34 -32.94 -13.66
N ILE A 541 -12.15 -32.41 -13.40
CA ILE A 541 -11.91 -31.34 -12.41
C ILE A 541 -11.69 -30.04 -13.18
N LEU A 542 -12.32 -28.95 -12.73
CA LEU A 542 -12.24 -27.63 -13.32
C LEU A 542 -12.14 -26.55 -12.25
N HIS A 543 -11.33 -25.53 -12.48
CA HIS A 543 -11.48 -24.25 -11.79
C HIS A 543 -12.70 -23.51 -12.35
N SER A 544 -13.34 -22.65 -11.54
CA SER A 544 -14.57 -21.93 -11.91
C SER A 544 -14.48 -21.21 -13.25
N SER A 545 -13.38 -20.53 -13.56
CA SER A 545 -13.15 -19.82 -14.84
C SER A 545 -13.17 -20.72 -16.09
N GLN A 546 -13.06 -22.04 -15.94
CA GLN A 546 -13.15 -23.01 -17.03
C GLN A 546 -14.58 -23.53 -17.24
N PHE A 547 -15.52 -23.27 -16.32
CA PHE A 547 -16.93 -23.62 -16.46
C PHE A 547 -17.68 -22.57 -17.30
N SER A 548 -17.27 -22.38 -18.55
CA SER A 548 -17.85 -21.42 -19.50
C SER A 548 -18.95 -22.03 -20.40
N ASP A 549 -18.90 -23.34 -20.67
CA ASP A 549 -20.01 -24.08 -21.26
C ASP A 549 -20.77 -24.87 -20.17
N VAL A 550 -22.04 -24.52 -19.95
CA VAL A 550 -22.91 -25.21 -19.00
C VAL A 550 -23.32 -26.61 -19.47
N SER A 551 -23.20 -26.92 -20.77
CA SER A 551 -23.68 -28.20 -21.33
C SER A 551 -22.99 -29.41 -20.72
N ILE A 552 -21.73 -29.25 -20.28
CA ILE A 552 -20.93 -30.31 -19.64
C ILE A 552 -21.53 -30.80 -18.32
N ALA A 553 -22.35 -29.98 -17.63
CA ALA A 553 -23.03 -30.37 -16.41
C ALA A 553 -24.27 -31.25 -16.65
N LYS A 554 -24.81 -31.28 -17.87
CA LYS A 554 -26.09 -31.94 -18.17
C LYS A 554 -26.03 -33.45 -17.91
N GLY A 555 -26.94 -33.93 -17.05
CA GLY A 555 -26.99 -35.33 -16.60
C GLY A 555 -25.89 -35.74 -15.63
N GLN A 556 -24.93 -34.86 -15.31
CA GLN A 556 -23.80 -35.19 -14.45
C GLN A 556 -24.13 -35.08 -12.96
N ARG A 557 -23.26 -35.65 -12.12
CA ARG A 557 -23.24 -35.42 -10.67
C ARG A 557 -22.13 -34.41 -10.37
N VAL A 558 -22.50 -33.14 -10.25
CA VAL A 558 -21.55 -32.03 -10.10
C VAL A 558 -21.28 -31.77 -8.62
N ILE A 559 -20.00 -31.66 -8.25
CA ILE A 559 -19.56 -31.15 -6.95
C ILE A 559 -18.90 -29.80 -7.20
N VAL A 560 -19.36 -28.76 -6.51
CA VAL A 560 -18.78 -27.41 -6.55
C VAL A 560 -18.12 -27.12 -5.21
N VAL A 561 -16.84 -26.77 -5.22
CA VAL A 561 -16.04 -26.53 -4.01
C VAL A 561 -15.85 -25.02 -3.82
N GLY A 562 -16.25 -24.52 -2.66
CA GLY A 562 -16.17 -23.11 -2.26
C GLY A 562 -17.53 -22.53 -1.84
N GLY A 563 -17.50 -21.57 -0.91
CA GLY A 563 -18.67 -20.77 -0.50
C GLY A 563 -18.77 -19.39 -1.16
N GLY A 564 -17.86 -19.08 -2.09
CA GLY A 564 -17.76 -17.78 -2.74
C GLY A 564 -18.82 -17.56 -3.84
N LYS A 565 -18.97 -16.29 -4.25
CA LYS A 565 -19.90 -15.83 -5.30
C LYS A 565 -19.91 -16.73 -6.53
N SER A 566 -18.75 -16.94 -7.15
CA SER A 566 -18.61 -17.77 -8.36
C SER A 566 -19.01 -19.22 -8.15
N ALA A 567 -18.82 -19.79 -6.95
CA ALA A 567 -19.22 -21.16 -6.64
C ALA A 567 -20.75 -21.30 -6.54
N ILE A 568 -21.43 -20.30 -5.96
CA ILE A 568 -22.90 -20.23 -5.93
C ILE A 568 -23.46 -20.12 -7.35
N ASP A 569 -22.92 -19.20 -8.17
CA ASP A 569 -23.35 -19.01 -9.55
C ASP A 569 -23.09 -20.30 -10.39
N CYS A 570 -21.91 -20.92 -10.28
CA CYS A 570 -21.62 -22.20 -10.96
C CYS A 570 -22.57 -23.33 -10.55
N ALA A 571 -22.91 -23.46 -9.26
CA ALA A 571 -23.84 -24.47 -8.78
C ALA A 571 -25.27 -24.25 -9.29
N VAL A 572 -25.72 -23.00 -9.37
CA VAL A 572 -27.02 -22.62 -9.94
C VAL A 572 -27.07 -22.91 -11.44
N GLU A 573 -26.02 -22.58 -12.19
CA GLU A 573 -25.96 -22.85 -13.64
C GLU A 573 -25.83 -24.34 -13.96
N ALA A 574 -25.05 -25.10 -13.20
CA ALA A 574 -24.99 -26.56 -13.32
C ALA A 574 -26.37 -27.22 -13.08
N HIS A 575 -27.13 -26.73 -12.10
CA HIS A 575 -28.50 -27.18 -11.87
C HIS A 575 -29.43 -26.82 -13.05
N ARG A 576 -29.37 -25.57 -13.54
CA ARG A 576 -30.16 -25.09 -14.69
C ARG A 576 -29.86 -25.84 -16.00
N ALA A 577 -28.63 -26.28 -16.20
CA ALA A 577 -28.23 -27.13 -17.33
C ALA A 577 -28.80 -28.56 -17.28
N GLY A 578 -29.42 -28.95 -16.16
CA GLY A 578 -29.99 -30.27 -15.96
C GLY A 578 -29.00 -31.30 -15.46
N ALA A 579 -28.07 -30.91 -14.57
CA ALA A 579 -27.30 -31.87 -13.78
C ALA A 579 -28.23 -32.80 -12.99
N ALA A 580 -27.90 -34.10 -12.96
CA ALA A 580 -28.66 -35.11 -12.22
C ALA A 580 -28.50 -34.95 -10.70
N HIS A 581 -27.40 -34.35 -10.24
CA HIS A 581 -27.21 -33.90 -8.87
C HIS A 581 -26.20 -32.75 -8.81
N VAL A 582 -26.38 -31.81 -7.87
CA VAL A 582 -25.41 -30.75 -7.57
C VAL A 582 -25.18 -30.71 -6.06
N THR A 583 -23.91 -30.78 -5.66
CA THR A 583 -23.48 -30.66 -4.25
C THR A 583 -22.56 -29.45 -4.11
N LEU A 584 -22.88 -28.51 -3.22
CA LEU A 584 -22.02 -27.37 -2.88
C LEU A 584 -21.29 -27.67 -1.57
N LEU A 585 -19.96 -27.64 -1.60
CA LEU A 585 -19.09 -27.88 -0.44
C LEU A 585 -18.40 -26.58 -0.03
N SER A 586 -18.71 -26.06 1.16
CA SER A 586 -18.04 -24.87 1.73
C SER A 586 -17.44 -25.16 3.09
N ARG A 587 -16.31 -24.51 3.39
CA ARG A 587 -15.62 -24.57 4.70
C ARG A 587 -16.42 -23.87 5.82
N LYS A 588 -17.07 -22.75 5.50
CA LYS A 588 -17.97 -21.98 6.36
C LYS A 588 -19.29 -21.74 5.61
N ALA A 589 -20.42 -21.84 6.29
CA ALA A 589 -21.71 -21.47 5.72
C ALA A 589 -21.91 -19.96 5.88
N HIS A 590 -22.18 -19.27 4.77
CA HIS A 590 -22.43 -17.83 4.75
C HIS A 590 -23.92 -17.50 4.59
N TRP A 591 -24.35 -16.31 5.02
CA TRP A 591 -25.74 -15.85 4.87
C TRP A 591 -26.03 -15.42 3.42
N PRO A 592 -26.95 -16.12 2.72
CA PRO A 592 -27.34 -15.73 1.36
C PRO A 592 -28.13 -14.42 1.40
N THR A 593 -27.59 -13.36 0.81
CA THR A 593 -28.31 -12.09 0.66
C THR A 593 -29.32 -12.18 -0.48
N PRO A 594 -30.61 -11.89 -0.26
CA PRO A 594 -31.57 -11.79 -1.34
C PRO A 594 -31.28 -10.54 -2.18
N ARG A 595 -31.39 -10.64 -3.51
CA ARG A 595 -31.28 -9.46 -4.39
C ARG A 595 -32.25 -8.35 -3.97
N LYS A 596 -33.46 -8.72 -3.51
CA LYS A 596 -34.50 -7.80 -3.02
C LYS A 596 -35.06 -8.21 -1.67
N ILE A 597 -35.21 -7.25 -0.77
CA ILE A 597 -35.99 -7.36 0.46
C ILE A 597 -37.46 -7.50 0.09
N ALA A 598 -38.11 -8.57 0.55
CA ALA A 598 -39.51 -8.91 0.26
C ALA A 598 -39.87 -8.93 -1.25
N GLY A 599 -38.88 -9.13 -2.13
CA GLY A 599 -39.05 -9.11 -3.59
C GLY A 599 -39.21 -7.71 -4.22
N VAL A 600 -39.23 -6.62 -3.44
CA VAL A 600 -39.56 -5.27 -3.94
C VAL A 600 -38.31 -4.37 -4.05
N ILE A 601 -37.62 -4.14 -2.93
CA ILE A 601 -36.54 -3.15 -2.83
C ILE A 601 -35.18 -3.86 -2.91
N PRO A 602 -34.27 -3.48 -3.84
CA PRO A 602 -32.90 -3.99 -3.85
C PRO A 602 -32.21 -3.83 -2.50
N PHE A 603 -31.69 -4.93 -1.94
CA PHE A 603 -31.04 -4.93 -0.63
C PHE A 603 -29.88 -3.92 -0.57
N GLN A 604 -29.15 -3.81 -1.68
CA GLN A 604 -28.02 -2.91 -1.87
C GLN A 604 -28.41 -1.42 -1.69
N TYR A 605 -29.63 -0.99 -2.04
CA TYR A 605 -30.04 0.41 -1.88
C TYR A 605 -30.28 0.81 -0.41
N VAL A 606 -30.64 -0.15 0.44
CA VAL A 606 -30.72 0.09 1.89
C VAL A 606 -29.30 0.08 2.47
N PHE A 607 -28.55 -0.97 2.17
CA PHE A 607 -27.28 -1.30 2.81
C PHE A 607 -26.10 -0.42 2.39
N LEU A 608 -25.96 -0.14 1.08
CA LEU A 608 -24.91 0.71 0.51
C LEU A 608 -25.34 2.19 0.42
N SER A 609 -26.35 2.59 1.19
CA SER A 609 -26.67 4.01 1.41
C SER A 609 -25.81 4.58 2.53
N ARG A 610 -25.58 5.91 2.54
CA ARG A 610 -24.86 6.59 3.65
C ARG A 610 -25.45 6.29 5.03
N PHE A 611 -26.75 6.00 5.12
CA PHE A 611 -27.42 5.60 6.36
C PHE A 611 -27.18 4.13 6.71
N GLY A 612 -27.28 3.22 5.72
CA GLY A 612 -26.94 1.80 5.89
C GLY A 612 -25.49 1.60 6.34
N THR A 613 -24.54 2.28 5.69
CA THR A 613 -23.13 2.30 6.08
C THR A 613 -22.92 2.85 7.51
N ALA A 614 -23.67 3.88 7.92
CA ALA A 614 -23.60 4.44 9.27
C ALA A 614 -24.25 3.58 10.36
N LEU A 615 -25.06 2.58 10.00
CA LEU A 615 -25.60 1.55 10.92
C LEU A 615 -24.62 0.38 11.13
N VAL A 616 -23.57 0.26 10.31
CA VAL A 616 -22.70 -0.93 10.22
C VAL A 616 -21.40 -0.76 11.02
N SER A 617 -21.04 -1.79 11.80
CA SER A 617 -19.85 -1.78 12.68
C SER A 617 -18.50 -1.65 11.96
N ALA A 618 -18.41 -1.96 10.67
CA ALA A 618 -17.17 -1.86 9.88
C ALA A 618 -16.65 -0.42 9.65
N HIS A 619 -17.35 0.61 10.13
CA HIS A 619 -16.85 1.99 10.23
C HIS A 619 -16.56 2.41 11.69
N ARG A 620 -16.06 1.45 12.49
CA ARG A 620 -15.51 1.68 13.85
C ARG A 620 -13.98 1.81 13.89
N GLY A 621 -13.28 1.66 12.77
CA GLY A 621 -11.81 1.79 12.68
C GLY A 621 -11.26 2.39 11.38
N VAL A 622 -11.84 2.06 10.22
CA VAL A 622 -11.25 2.33 8.89
C VAL A 622 -11.36 3.79 8.40
N TYR A 623 -12.07 4.65 9.12
CA TYR A 623 -12.07 6.10 8.88
C TYR A 623 -11.88 6.84 10.22
N PRO A 624 -10.98 7.83 10.30
CA PRO A 624 -10.90 8.70 11.47
C PRO A 624 -12.20 9.52 11.62
N ASP A 625 -12.49 9.98 12.84
CA ASP A 625 -13.68 10.78 13.19
C ASP A 625 -13.60 12.25 12.66
N GLU A 626 -12.96 12.46 11.51
CA GLU A 626 -12.81 13.76 10.86
C GLU A 626 -14.15 14.31 10.38
N GLY A 627 -14.69 15.25 11.14
CA GLY A 627 -15.87 16.03 10.75
C GLY A 627 -17.22 15.37 11.03
N THR A 628 -17.28 14.14 11.52
CA THR A 628 -18.55 13.52 11.99
C THR A 628 -19.00 14.12 13.32
N GLY A 629 -19.51 15.35 13.25
CA GLY A 629 -19.92 16.15 14.41
C GLY A 629 -20.95 15.46 15.32
N LYS A 630 -21.10 16.02 16.53
CA LYS A 630 -21.78 15.46 17.73
C LYS A 630 -23.04 14.61 17.51
N ALA A 631 -23.82 14.85 16.46
CA ALA A 631 -24.94 13.99 16.05
C ALA A 631 -24.56 12.53 15.78
N VAL A 632 -23.40 12.26 15.16
CA VAL A 632 -22.93 10.88 14.89
C VAL A 632 -22.46 10.18 16.16
N SER A 633 -21.79 10.90 17.07
CA SER A 633 -21.47 10.40 18.42
C SER A 633 -22.74 10.06 19.22
N LEU A 634 -23.74 10.94 19.22
CA LEU A 634 -25.06 10.67 19.82
C LEU A 634 -25.75 9.44 19.19
N PHE A 635 -25.67 9.29 17.86
CA PHE A 635 -26.23 8.15 17.14
C PHE A 635 -25.48 6.84 17.46
N ARG A 636 -24.15 6.86 17.58
CA ARG A 636 -23.35 5.71 18.04
C ARG A 636 -23.76 5.26 19.46
N THR A 637 -23.92 6.20 20.40
CA THR A 637 -24.23 5.90 21.80
C THR A 637 -25.68 5.45 22.01
N PHE A 638 -26.66 6.13 21.42
CA PHE A 638 -28.09 5.86 21.67
C PHE A 638 -28.78 5.03 20.56
N GLY A 639 -28.18 4.92 19.38
CA GLY A 639 -28.70 4.13 18.27
C GLY A 639 -28.35 2.64 18.33
N TRP A 640 -27.41 2.21 19.18
CA TRP A 640 -26.98 0.81 19.25
C TRP A 640 -28.13 -0.22 19.46
N PRO A 641 -29.14 0.01 20.31
CA PRO A 641 -30.31 -0.89 20.40
C PRO A 641 -31.15 -0.94 19.10
N ILE A 642 -31.17 0.15 18.34
CA ILE A 642 -31.86 0.24 17.05
C ILE A 642 -31.07 -0.51 15.98
N VAL A 643 -29.73 -0.42 15.99
CA VAL A 643 -28.82 -1.19 15.13
C VAL A 643 -29.02 -2.69 15.35
N GLY A 644 -28.93 -3.17 16.60
CA GLY A 644 -29.16 -4.58 16.93
C GLY A 644 -30.56 -5.06 16.52
N GLY A 645 -31.60 -4.28 16.83
CA GLY A 645 -32.98 -4.58 16.39
C GLY A 645 -33.14 -4.65 14.87
N ALA A 646 -32.43 -3.79 14.11
CA ALA A 646 -32.44 -3.82 12.66
C ALA A 646 -31.76 -5.08 12.10
N PHE A 647 -30.63 -5.52 12.67
CA PHE A 647 -29.97 -6.75 12.24
C PHE A 647 -30.79 -8.00 12.57
N TYR A 648 -31.40 -8.11 13.76
CA TYR A 648 -32.35 -9.20 14.04
C TYR A 648 -33.54 -9.21 13.09
N ALA A 649 -34.03 -8.04 12.66
CA ALA A 649 -35.09 -7.95 11.65
C ALA A 649 -34.62 -8.42 10.26
N VAL A 650 -33.39 -8.07 9.85
CA VAL A 650 -32.77 -8.56 8.60
C VAL A 650 -32.58 -10.07 8.63
N GLU A 651 -32.06 -10.62 9.73
CA GLU A 651 -31.88 -12.06 9.91
C GLU A 651 -33.22 -12.83 9.86
N ALA A 652 -34.25 -12.31 10.55
CA ALA A 652 -35.59 -12.88 10.51
C ALA A 652 -36.19 -12.82 9.10
N LEU A 653 -36.01 -11.71 8.37
CA LEU A 653 -36.43 -11.57 6.98
C LEU A 653 -35.71 -12.57 6.06
N PHE A 654 -34.39 -12.78 6.24
CA PHE A 654 -33.64 -13.75 5.44
C PHE A 654 -34.09 -15.19 5.75
N ARG A 655 -34.27 -15.56 7.02
CA ARG A 655 -34.81 -16.89 7.41
C ARG A 655 -36.19 -17.15 6.79
N LEU A 656 -37.10 -16.16 6.87
CA LEU A 656 -38.45 -16.26 6.30
C LEU A 656 -38.45 -16.32 4.77
N GLN A 657 -37.70 -15.43 4.11
CA GLN A 657 -37.69 -15.30 2.64
C GLN A 657 -36.99 -16.47 1.93
N LEU A 658 -36.02 -17.12 2.59
CA LEU A 658 -35.20 -18.18 2.00
C LEU A 658 -35.38 -19.57 2.66
N GLY A 659 -36.28 -19.69 3.66
CA GLY A 659 -36.60 -20.97 4.30
C GLY A 659 -35.48 -21.55 5.18
N LEU A 660 -34.65 -20.68 5.77
CA LEU A 660 -33.46 -21.06 6.54
C LEU A 660 -33.84 -21.38 7.99
N PHE A 661 -34.37 -22.59 8.22
CA PHE A 661 -34.78 -23.09 9.53
C PHE A 661 -34.02 -24.38 9.90
N GLY A 662 -33.77 -24.58 11.19
CA GLY A 662 -32.96 -25.70 11.68
C GLY A 662 -31.55 -25.67 11.12
N ASP A 663 -31.01 -26.82 10.74
CA ASP A 663 -29.64 -26.99 10.20
C ASP A 663 -29.37 -26.26 8.86
N ARG A 664 -30.34 -25.50 8.34
CA ARG A 664 -30.21 -24.70 7.11
C ARG A 664 -29.78 -23.26 7.34
N SER A 665 -29.86 -22.73 8.56
CA SER A 665 -29.30 -21.40 8.87
C SER A 665 -27.82 -21.49 9.23
N PRO A 666 -26.97 -20.52 8.82
CA PRO A 666 -25.62 -20.38 9.35
C PRO A 666 -25.61 -20.32 10.89
N LYS A 667 -24.48 -20.73 11.49
CA LYS A 667 -24.30 -20.76 12.95
C LYS A 667 -23.90 -19.41 13.56
N ALA A 668 -23.23 -18.57 12.78
CA ALA A 668 -22.96 -17.18 13.12
C ALA A 668 -24.19 -16.32 12.78
N ASP A 669 -24.36 -15.19 13.47
CA ASP A 669 -25.45 -14.26 13.15
C ASP A 669 -25.18 -13.50 11.83
N VAL A 670 -26.14 -12.70 11.37
CA VAL A 670 -26.01 -11.98 10.09
C VAL A 670 -24.97 -10.84 10.10
N VAL A 671 -24.48 -10.43 11.28
CA VAL A 671 -23.42 -9.42 11.45
C VAL A 671 -22.05 -10.10 11.46
N ASP A 672 -21.89 -11.13 12.29
CA ASP A 672 -20.65 -11.89 12.47
C ASP A 672 -20.17 -12.57 11.17
N ASP A 673 -21.09 -12.92 10.26
CA ASP A 673 -20.74 -13.50 8.97
C ASP A 673 -20.48 -12.47 7.87
N PHE A 674 -21.09 -11.28 7.95
CA PHE A 674 -20.81 -10.18 7.03
C PHE A 674 -19.53 -9.42 7.39
N TYR A 675 -19.10 -9.46 8.67
CA TYR A 675 -18.05 -8.59 9.20
C TYR A 675 -17.06 -9.22 10.21
N GLY A 676 -17.23 -10.48 10.63
CA GLY A 676 -16.28 -11.14 11.53
C GLY A 676 -15.05 -11.67 10.77
N GLU A 677 -13.83 -11.52 11.28
CA GLU A 677 -13.39 -10.97 12.58
C GLU A 677 -12.69 -9.61 12.43
N ILE A 678 -12.82 -8.75 13.46
CA ILE A 678 -12.05 -7.51 13.68
C ILE A 678 -11.54 -7.55 15.12
#